data_AF-A0A819PSM0-F1
#
_entry.id   AF-A0A819PSM0-F1
#
_cell.length_a   1.000
_cell.length_b   1.000
_cell.length_c   1.000
_cell.angle_alpha   90.00
_cell.angle_beta   90.00
_cell.angle_gamma   90.00
#
_symmetry.space_group_name_H-M   'P 1'
#
loop_
_entity.id
_entity.type
_entity.pdbx_description
1 polymer ?
#
loop_
_entity_poly.entity_id
_entity_poly.type
_entity_poly.pdbx_seq_one_letter_code
_entity_poly.pdbx_strand_id
1 'polypeptide(L)'
;MRLIKKNIDRGSSGELKLEPEEQEDMWHAYNLIAMGDSLRASTVRKVVQTTDTGSSTTTKKRMTLTIEVVAVDYDSVACALRVKGRTIEENEFVKKGSYHTLDLELHNAFTLQKHEWDSIALDRVEMACNPAHQADVAAVVMHEGLANLCLITEHLTIHRQKIEHTIPRKRKGLCAQHDKGMEKFFDAIIFAIIKHINFQIVKAVILASPGFIKDQFYQYMLNKATREDERHLLENRNKFILLHSSNGFKHALTEILQDPLVLNRLSDTKAAEEMKLLDQFMHLLNDEPEKAYYGLEVVEKANQSQAIEYLLITDELFRNIDFNKRRRYVQLVDSIKENGGAVRLFSSMHASGERLGQLTGIAAILRFPMPDLDLADDHHHHHHHHEIQNNLNNDDDLQPNPNRPDNSLDNTNDYQSTNNDRTLRENRAEASAWDVGDFSHLGAIIILLLKIWKTRSCAGLSGKSVLLYAIVFTCRYLDLFTHFISLYNSVMKIIYLVSTYFTLYLIYRKFKATYDRNHDTFRIEFLLLPSVVLALLWNHEFSVLEVLWTFSIYLESVAILPQLFMVSKTHEAETITSHYLFALGIYRFFYILNWVYRYYTENFIDWISIVSGVVQTVLYCDFFYLYITKENNSQELFNLYSLFVLQMATIENKSKKNRSTGYLTSPINVNAANHLSYLFQTAHIVLLTTADFNLVRHLVKQIRVHAQKKQIRLHPEMKRLLCSCCDMILWPPLTANVRFNKRKTGIVVSCLTCNRFRYYPKHNSWPTEHGAHIPSDWLFNILSSSEKH
;
A
#
# COMPACT_ATOMS: atom_id res chain seq x y z
N MET A 1 14.43 -12.03 -30.25
CA MET A 1 14.88 -13.32 -29.68
C MET A 1 15.12 -14.32 -30.80
N ARG A 2 16.17 -15.15 -30.73
CA ARG A 2 16.44 -16.18 -31.73
C ARG A 2 16.11 -17.58 -31.22
N LEU A 3 15.21 -18.27 -31.91
CA LEU A 3 14.90 -19.68 -31.65
C LEU A 3 15.93 -20.58 -32.33
N ILE A 4 16.72 -21.32 -31.54
CA ILE A 4 17.77 -22.22 -32.05
C ILE A 4 17.22 -23.63 -32.30
N LYS A 5 16.45 -24.16 -31.34
CA LYS A 5 15.91 -25.52 -31.39
C LYS A 5 14.51 -25.53 -30.78
N LYS A 6 13.55 -26.16 -31.48
CA LYS A 6 12.19 -26.41 -31.01
C LYS A 6 11.94 -27.91 -31.02
N ASN A 7 11.77 -28.50 -29.85
CA ASN A 7 11.48 -29.93 -29.70
C ASN A 7 10.29 -30.08 -28.74
N ILE A 8 9.09 -30.16 -29.29
CA ILE A 8 7.84 -30.28 -28.55
C ILE A 8 7.21 -31.62 -28.91
N ASP A 9 6.94 -32.44 -27.90
CA ASP A 9 6.29 -33.73 -28.06
C ASP A 9 4.79 -33.55 -28.33
N ARG A 10 4.14 -34.60 -28.84
CA ARG A 10 2.69 -34.61 -29.11
C ARG A 10 1.84 -34.40 -27.85
N GLY A 11 2.40 -34.61 -26.66
CA GLY A 11 1.75 -34.43 -25.36
C GLY A 11 1.98 -33.05 -24.72
N SER A 12 2.30 -32.03 -25.51
CA SER A 12 2.53 -30.64 -25.08
C SER A 12 3.76 -30.40 -24.19
N SER A 13 4.45 -31.45 -23.72
CA SER A 13 5.76 -31.35 -23.06
C SER A 13 6.87 -31.11 -24.09
N GLY A 14 7.89 -30.33 -23.74
CA GLY A 14 8.97 -30.07 -24.69
C GLY A 14 10.08 -29.18 -24.18
N GLU A 15 11.16 -29.10 -24.97
CA GLU A 15 12.29 -28.20 -24.78
C GLU A 15 12.38 -27.17 -25.92
N LEU A 16 12.61 -25.90 -25.56
CA LEU A 16 12.97 -24.84 -26.48
C LEU A 16 14.35 -24.28 -26.11
N LYS A 17 15.23 -24.15 -27.10
CA LYS A 17 16.51 -23.46 -26.96
C LYS A 17 16.40 -22.06 -27.58
N LEU A 18 16.52 -21.05 -26.73
CA LEU A 18 16.30 -19.64 -27.07
C LEU A 18 17.55 -18.83 -26.78
N GLU A 19 17.82 -17.83 -27.60
CA GLU A 19 18.90 -16.87 -27.41
C GLU A 19 18.33 -15.45 -27.39
N PRO A 20 18.41 -14.74 -26.25
CA PRO A 20 17.98 -13.36 -26.15
C PRO A 20 19.03 -12.46 -26.83
N GLU A 21 18.63 -11.73 -27.87
CA GLU A 21 19.49 -10.78 -28.61
C GLU A 21 19.30 -9.36 -28.07
N GLU A 22 18.08 -9.03 -27.64
CA GLU A 22 17.71 -7.70 -27.16
C GLU A 22 17.27 -7.68 -25.70
N GLN A 23 17.20 -6.48 -25.12
CA GLN A 23 16.72 -6.29 -23.75
C GLN A 23 15.23 -6.64 -23.58
N GLU A 24 14.44 -6.49 -24.64
CA GLU A 24 13.02 -6.89 -24.64
C GLU A 24 12.86 -8.41 -24.58
N ASP A 25 13.80 -9.15 -25.17
CA ASP A 25 13.81 -10.61 -25.10
C ASP A 25 13.94 -11.12 -23.68
N MET A 26 14.61 -10.38 -22.79
CA MET A 26 14.69 -10.73 -21.37
C MET A 26 13.33 -10.63 -20.68
N TRP A 27 12.49 -9.68 -21.07
CA TRP A 27 11.12 -9.62 -20.60
C TRP A 27 10.28 -10.76 -21.15
N HIS A 28 10.41 -11.09 -22.45
CA HIS A 28 9.75 -12.27 -23.02
C HIS A 28 10.18 -13.55 -22.29
N ALA A 29 11.48 -13.72 -22.01
CA ALA A 29 12.01 -14.84 -21.23
C ALA A 29 11.43 -14.89 -19.81
N TYR A 30 11.38 -13.75 -19.12
CA TYR A 30 10.74 -13.61 -17.80
C TYR A 30 9.28 -14.08 -17.84
N ASN A 31 8.60 -13.85 -18.97
CA ASN A 31 7.19 -14.14 -19.19
C ASN A 31 6.93 -15.58 -19.64
N LEU A 32 7.97 -16.28 -20.07
CA LEU A 32 7.92 -17.68 -20.46
C LEU A 32 8.28 -18.58 -19.28
N ILE A 33 9.29 -18.23 -18.48
CA ILE A 33 9.79 -19.06 -17.39
C ILE A 33 8.83 -19.01 -16.20
N ALA A 34 8.29 -20.17 -15.80
CA ALA A 34 7.43 -20.33 -14.65
C ALA A 34 8.11 -21.19 -13.56
N MET A 35 7.56 -21.17 -12.35
CA MET A 35 8.04 -22.03 -11.27
C MET A 35 7.74 -23.51 -11.57
N GLY A 36 8.67 -24.39 -11.23
CA GLY A 36 8.62 -25.82 -11.56
C GLY A 36 9.17 -26.18 -12.93
N ASP A 37 9.43 -25.20 -13.80
CA ASP A 37 10.08 -25.45 -15.09
C ASP A 37 11.55 -25.85 -14.90
N SER A 38 12.11 -26.57 -15.87
CA SER A 38 13.54 -26.86 -15.92
C SER A 38 14.26 -25.89 -16.85
N LEU A 39 15.30 -25.23 -16.35
CA LEU A 39 16.10 -24.24 -17.08
C LEU A 39 17.57 -24.67 -17.11
N ARG A 40 18.14 -24.75 -18.31
CA ARG A 40 19.56 -25.02 -18.55
C ARG A 40 20.25 -23.78 -19.14
N ALA A 41 21.22 -23.21 -18.41
CA ALA A 41 22.01 -22.08 -18.88
C ALA A 41 23.47 -22.15 -18.41
N SER A 42 24.34 -21.35 -19.03
CA SER A 42 25.75 -21.24 -18.62
C SER A 42 25.90 -20.24 -17.47
N THR A 43 26.63 -20.60 -16.42
CA THR A 43 27.00 -19.68 -15.32
C THR A 43 28.45 -19.81 -14.92
N VAL A 44 28.92 -18.81 -14.17
CA VAL A 44 30.26 -18.79 -13.60
C VAL A 44 30.15 -18.97 -12.09
N ARG A 45 30.81 -20.00 -11.55
CA ARG A 45 30.85 -20.29 -10.12
C ARG A 45 32.29 -20.28 -9.60
N LYS A 46 32.48 -19.73 -8.40
CA LYS A 46 33.72 -19.91 -7.63
C LYS A 46 33.70 -21.30 -7.01
N VAL A 47 34.62 -22.15 -7.44
CA VAL A 47 34.82 -23.51 -6.93
C VAL A 47 36.02 -23.46 -5.99
N VAL A 48 35.79 -23.85 -4.74
CA VAL A 48 36.86 -24.02 -3.75
C VAL A 48 37.32 -25.47 -3.85
N GLN A 49 38.60 -25.67 -4.18
CA GLN A 49 39.24 -26.97 -4.16
C GLN A 49 40.23 -27.00 -2.99
N THR A 50 40.04 -27.95 -2.09
CA THR A 50 40.97 -28.22 -0.99
C THR A 50 41.95 -29.29 -1.47
N THR A 51 43.24 -28.99 -1.48
CA THR A 51 44.26 -30.01 -1.78
C THR A 51 44.49 -30.89 -0.56
N ASP A 52 45.04 -32.10 -0.75
CA ASP A 52 45.33 -33.05 0.34
C ASP A 52 46.30 -32.48 1.40
N THR A 53 47.05 -31.44 1.04
CA THR A 53 47.94 -30.64 1.91
C THR A 53 47.21 -29.60 2.79
N GLY A 54 45.89 -29.52 2.72
CA GLY A 54 45.06 -28.64 3.56
C GLY A 54 44.99 -27.17 3.11
N SER A 55 45.60 -26.80 1.98
CA SER A 55 45.45 -25.47 1.40
C SER A 55 44.19 -25.41 0.51
N SER A 56 43.44 -24.29 0.59
CA SER A 56 42.24 -24.07 -0.22
C SER A 56 42.54 -23.08 -1.34
N THR A 57 42.28 -23.48 -2.59
CA THR A 57 42.40 -22.62 -3.77
C THR A 57 41.01 -22.36 -4.35
N THR A 58 40.71 -21.09 -4.66
CA THR A 58 39.42 -20.68 -5.24
C THR A 58 39.60 -20.35 -6.71
N THR A 59 38.96 -21.11 -7.60
CA THR A 59 38.99 -20.86 -9.05
C THR A 59 37.60 -20.51 -9.56
N LYS A 60 37.49 -19.55 -10.48
CA LYS A 60 36.23 -19.26 -11.18
C LYS A 60 36.14 -20.18 -12.39
N LYS A 61 35.11 -21.02 -12.47
CA LYS A 61 34.86 -21.90 -13.62
C LYS A 61 33.49 -21.58 -14.24
N ARG A 62 33.46 -21.51 -15.58
CA ARG A 62 32.20 -21.44 -16.36
C ARG A 62 31.69 -22.86 -16.56
N MET A 63 30.42 -23.09 -16.27
CA MET A 63 29.77 -24.40 -16.35
C MET A 63 28.32 -24.24 -16.80
N THR A 64 27.73 -25.30 -17.35
CA THR A 64 26.30 -25.32 -17.69
C THR A 64 25.55 -26.05 -16.59
N LEU A 65 24.53 -25.41 -16.02
CA LEU A 65 23.73 -25.99 -14.95
C LEU A 65 22.27 -26.08 -15.37
N THR A 66 21.64 -27.19 -15.00
CA THR A 66 20.22 -27.46 -15.18
C THR A 66 19.54 -27.33 -13.83
N ILE A 67 18.69 -26.31 -13.68
CA ILE A 67 17.98 -26.02 -12.43
C ILE A 67 16.47 -26.22 -12.60
N GLU A 68 15.81 -26.62 -11.53
CA GLU A 68 14.37 -26.50 -11.34
C GLU A 68 14.06 -25.11 -10.79
N VAL A 69 13.24 -24.35 -11.50
CA VAL A 69 12.96 -22.96 -11.19
C VAL A 69 12.10 -22.86 -9.94
N VAL A 70 12.59 -22.15 -8.93
CA VAL A 70 11.88 -21.86 -7.67
C VAL A 70 11.39 -20.42 -7.65
N ALA A 71 12.16 -19.48 -8.18
CA ALA A 71 11.77 -18.08 -8.27
C ALA A 71 12.44 -17.40 -9.47
N VAL A 72 11.78 -16.38 -10.02
CA VAL A 72 12.25 -15.61 -11.17
C VAL A 72 12.15 -14.14 -10.83
N ASP A 73 13.28 -13.44 -10.85
CA ASP A 73 13.39 -12.01 -10.57
C ASP A 73 13.80 -11.28 -11.84
N TYR A 74 12.98 -10.32 -12.29
CA TYR A 74 13.28 -9.45 -13.43
C TYR A 74 13.48 -8.01 -12.97
N ASP A 75 14.63 -7.44 -13.30
CA ASP A 75 14.89 -6.01 -13.09
C ASP A 75 14.56 -5.24 -14.38
N SER A 76 13.52 -4.40 -14.32
CA SER A 76 13.07 -3.58 -15.45
C SER A 76 14.04 -2.47 -15.83
N VAL A 77 14.90 -2.02 -14.92
CA VAL A 77 15.88 -0.95 -15.18
C VAL A 77 17.15 -1.53 -15.77
N ALA A 78 17.68 -2.59 -15.14
CA ALA A 78 18.87 -3.27 -15.65
C ALA A 78 18.58 -4.18 -16.85
N CYS A 79 17.29 -4.46 -17.13
CA CYS A 79 16.84 -5.45 -18.11
C CYS A 79 17.53 -6.81 -17.90
N ALA A 80 17.72 -7.19 -16.64
CA ALA A 80 18.46 -8.38 -16.24
C ALA A 80 17.50 -9.39 -15.59
N LEU A 81 17.62 -10.64 -16.00
CA LEU A 81 16.76 -11.74 -15.53
C LEU A 81 17.58 -12.71 -14.68
N ARG A 82 17.17 -12.88 -13.43
CA ARG A 82 17.77 -13.81 -12.48
C ARG A 82 16.81 -14.93 -12.16
N VAL A 83 17.26 -16.17 -12.32
CA VAL A 83 16.44 -17.35 -12.10
C VAL A 83 17.05 -18.16 -10.98
N LYS A 84 16.35 -18.23 -9.84
CA LYS A 84 16.77 -19.03 -8.69
C LYS A 84 16.15 -20.41 -8.77
N GLY A 85 16.96 -21.43 -8.56
CA GLY A 85 16.48 -22.81 -8.59
C GLY A 85 17.37 -23.81 -7.89
N ARG A 86 16.95 -25.07 -7.91
CA ARG A 86 17.72 -26.21 -7.38
C ARG A 86 18.30 -27.01 -8.52
N THR A 87 19.54 -27.45 -8.40
CA THR A 87 20.20 -28.22 -9.48
C THR A 87 19.60 -29.62 -9.59
N ILE A 88 19.09 -29.99 -10.77
CA ILE A 88 18.48 -31.31 -11.04
C ILE A 88 19.54 -32.34 -11.44
N GLU A 89 20.44 -31.92 -12.33
CA GLU A 89 21.53 -32.77 -12.86
C GLU A 89 22.79 -32.63 -11.99
N GLU A 90 23.52 -33.73 -11.82
CA GLU A 90 24.83 -33.65 -11.18
C GLU A 90 25.84 -32.98 -12.12
N ASN A 91 26.68 -32.11 -11.56
CA ASN A 91 27.78 -31.48 -12.26
C ASN A 91 29.04 -31.64 -11.41
N GLU A 92 30.21 -31.71 -12.06
CA GLU A 92 31.52 -31.95 -11.42
C GLU A 92 31.80 -31.04 -10.22
N PHE A 93 31.25 -29.82 -10.24
CA PHE A 93 31.49 -28.79 -9.22
C PHE A 93 30.28 -28.49 -8.34
N VAL A 94 29.11 -29.08 -8.62
CA VAL A 94 27.85 -28.70 -7.99
C VAL A 94 27.05 -29.95 -7.62
N LYS A 95 26.80 -30.11 -6.32
CA LYS A 95 25.98 -31.21 -5.80
C LYS A 95 24.52 -31.05 -6.26
N LYS A 96 23.90 -32.17 -6.63
CA LYS A 96 22.46 -32.27 -6.92
C LYS A 96 21.65 -31.72 -5.74
N GLY A 97 20.58 -30.98 -6.04
CA GLY A 97 19.70 -30.35 -5.06
C GLY A 97 20.24 -29.07 -4.43
N SER A 98 21.48 -28.64 -4.74
CA SER A 98 21.99 -27.36 -4.25
C SER A 98 21.32 -26.18 -4.96
N TYR A 99 21.05 -25.11 -4.19
CA TYR A 99 20.50 -23.88 -4.74
C TYR A 99 21.55 -23.12 -5.55
N HIS A 100 21.12 -22.63 -6.71
CA HIS A 100 21.90 -21.78 -7.56
C HIS A 100 21.01 -20.72 -8.22
N THR A 101 21.61 -19.58 -8.54
CA THR A 101 20.94 -18.50 -9.28
C THR A 101 21.62 -18.39 -10.64
N LEU A 102 20.85 -18.60 -11.70
CA LEU A 102 21.27 -18.37 -13.09
C LEU A 102 20.98 -16.91 -13.45
N ASP A 103 22.01 -16.14 -13.76
CA ASP A 103 21.88 -14.83 -14.37
C ASP A 103 21.87 -15.02 -15.90
N LEU A 104 20.76 -14.70 -16.57
CA LEU A 104 20.65 -14.80 -18.02
C LEU A 104 21.30 -13.57 -18.66
N GLU A 105 22.24 -13.81 -19.57
CA GLU A 105 22.99 -12.77 -20.30
C GLU A 105 22.52 -12.69 -21.75
N LEU A 106 22.63 -11.50 -22.35
CA LEU A 106 22.37 -11.30 -23.78
C LEU A 106 23.35 -12.13 -24.62
N HIS A 107 22.87 -12.66 -25.75
CA HIS A 107 23.60 -13.53 -26.69
C HIS A 107 24.11 -14.85 -26.08
N ASN A 108 23.70 -15.21 -24.87
CA ASN A 108 23.93 -16.53 -24.30
C ASN A 108 22.63 -17.35 -24.40
N ALA A 109 22.67 -18.43 -25.18
CA ALA A 109 21.52 -19.30 -25.31
C ALA A 109 21.20 -20.06 -24.02
N PHE A 110 19.92 -20.15 -23.68
CA PHE A 110 19.39 -20.99 -22.62
C PHE A 110 18.38 -21.99 -23.18
N THR A 111 18.21 -23.12 -22.49
CA THR A 111 17.23 -24.14 -22.84
C THR A 111 16.16 -24.19 -21.76
N LEU A 112 14.91 -23.97 -22.14
CA LEU A 112 13.74 -24.02 -21.27
C LEU A 112 12.96 -25.29 -21.59
N GLN A 113 12.73 -26.11 -20.58
CA GLN A 113 11.90 -27.30 -20.66
C GLN A 113 10.68 -27.12 -19.76
N LYS A 114 9.50 -27.31 -20.35
CA LYS A 114 8.21 -27.19 -19.67
C LYS A 114 7.48 -28.52 -19.68
N HIS A 115 6.68 -28.72 -18.64
CA HIS A 115 5.74 -29.84 -18.58
C HIS A 115 4.62 -29.70 -19.62
N GLU A 116 4.11 -28.48 -19.83
CA GLU A 116 3.08 -28.16 -20.82
C GLU A 116 3.39 -26.81 -21.49
N TRP A 117 3.39 -26.80 -22.83
CA TRP A 117 3.50 -25.62 -23.66
C TRP A 117 2.11 -25.14 -24.10
N ASP A 118 1.63 -24.08 -23.46
CA ASP A 118 0.35 -23.44 -23.80
C ASP A 118 0.41 -22.71 -25.16
N SER A 119 -0.75 -22.51 -25.81
CA SER A 119 -0.91 -21.70 -27.04
C SER A 119 -0.32 -20.30 -26.86
N ILE A 120 -0.60 -19.66 -25.73
CA ILE A 120 -0.14 -18.31 -25.37
C ILE A 120 1.38 -18.26 -25.23
N ALA A 121 2.01 -19.32 -24.70
CA ALA A 121 3.45 -19.38 -24.54
C ALA A 121 4.14 -19.50 -25.91
N LEU A 122 3.53 -20.25 -26.85
CA LEU A 122 4.03 -20.38 -28.21
C LEU A 122 3.85 -19.09 -29.01
N ASP A 123 2.67 -18.47 -28.96
CA ASP A 123 2.39 -17.16 -29.56
C ASP A 123 3.42 -16.13 -29.09
N ARG A 124 3.78 -16.15 -27.79
CA ARG A 124 4.78 -15.26 -27.20
C ARG A 124 6.20 -15.53 -27.72
N VAL A 125 6.59 -16.79 -27.92
CA VAL A 125 7.88 -17.13 -28.53
C VAL A 125 7.92 -16.64 -29.97
N GLU A 126 6.83 -16.79 -30.72
CA GLU A 126 6.74 -16.31 -32.11
C GLU A 126 6.80 -14.78 -32.19
N MET A 127 6.08 -14.07 -31.30
CA MET A 127 6.19 -12.61 -31.16
C MET A 127 7.63 -12.18 -30.88
N ALA A 128 8.30 -12.82 -29.93
CA ALA A 128 9.69 -12.51 -29.59
C ALA A 128 10.67 -12.85 -30.73
N CYS A 129 10.32 -13.77 -31.63
CA CYS A 129 11.18 -14.17 -32.76
C CYS A 129 11.03 -13.29 -33.99
N ASN A 130 9.96 -12.50 -34.10
CA ASN A 130 9.73 -11.65 -35.26
C ASN A 130 10.58 -10.36 -35.19
N PRO A 131 11.57 -10.19 -36.08
CA PRO A 131 12.44 -9.01 -36.07
C PRO A 131 11.74 -7.72 -36.55
N ALA A 132 10.52 -7.84 -37.10
CA ALA A 132 9.75 -6.71 -37.64
C ALA A 132 9.21 -5.76 -36.55
N HIS A 133 9.24 -6.17 -35.28
CA HIS A 133 8.62 -5.49 -34.14
C HIS A 133 9.65 -4.73 -33.26
N GLN A 134 10.60 -4.00 -33.87
CA GLN A 134 11.59 -3.22 -33.13
C GLN A 134 11.08 -1.80 -32.80
N ALA A 135 11.38 -1.35 -31.58
CA ALA A 135 11.04 -0.09 -30.91
C ALA A 135 10.49 1.07 -31.78
N ASP A 136 9.26 1.49 -31.48
CA ASP A 136 8.51 2.47 -32.27
C ASP A 136 8.79 3.93 -31.89
N VAL A 137 8.96 4.25 -30.60
CA VAL A 137 8.88 5.65 -30.12
C VAL A 137 9.89 5.96 -29.02
N ALA A 138 10.60 7.07 -29.16
CA ALA A 138 11.37 7.65 -28.06
C ALA A 138 10.60 8.80 -27.43
N ALA A 139 10.66 8.95 -26.10
CA ALA A 139 10.02 10.03 -25.38
C ALA A 139 10.99 10.71 -24.40
N VAL A 140 11.04 12.03 -24.46
CA VAL A 140 11.82 12.89 -23.56
C VAL A 140 10.84 13.72 -22.78
N VAL A 141 10.66 13.40 -21.51
CA VAL A 141 9.82 14.17 -20.59
C VAL A 141 10.73 15.05 -19.74
N MET A 142 10.46 16.34 -19.72
CA MET A 142 11.37 17.34 -19.17
C MET A 142 10.64 18.36 -18.29
N HIS A 143 11.33 18.76 -17.23
CA HIS A 143 10.97 19.82 -16.28
C HIS A 143 12.22 20.68 -16.05
N GLU A 144 12.08 21.87 -15.45
CA GLU A 144 13.24 22.64 -15.02
C GLU A 144 14.10 21.79 -14.06
N GLY A 145 15.28 21.38 -14.53
CA GLY A 145 16.30 20.68 -13.75
C GLY A 145 16.16 19.17 -13.71
N LEU A 146 15.19 18.60 -14.42
CA LEU A 146 14.99 17.15 -14.49
C LEU A 146 14.49 16.76 -15.88
N ALA A 147 15.16 15.81 -16.52
CA ALA A 147 14.71 15.21 -17.77
C ALA A 147 14.84 13.69 -17.71
N ASN A 148 13.84 13.00 -18.27
CA ASN A 148 13.78 11.56 -18.38
C ASN A 148 13.71 11.17 -19.84
N LEU A 149 14.72 10.41 -20.27
CA LEU A 149 14.76 9.80 -21.59
C LEU A 149 14.23 8.37 -21.49
N CYS A 150 13.12 8.11 -22.18
CA CYS A 150 12.46 6.81 -22.22
C CYS A 150 12.36 6.31 -23.67
N LEU A 151 12.52 5.01 -23.85
CA LEU A 151 12.20 4.31 -25.09
C LEU A 151 10.92 3.50 -24.84
N ILE A 152 9.90 3.75 -25.65
CA ILE A 152 8.61 3.06 -25.60
C ILE A 152 8.64 2.04 -26.71
N THR A 153 8.67 0.78 -26.30
CA THR A 153 8.65 -0.39 -27.17
C THR A 153 7.23 -0.94 -27.19
N GLU A 154 7.01 -2.05 -27.89
CA GLU A 154 5.68 -2.64 -28.01
C GLU A 154 5.10 -3.09 -26.66
N HIS A 155 5.96 -3.53 -25.73
CA HIS A 155 5.53 -4.13 -24.46
C HIS A 155 6.08 -3.41 -23.22
N LEU A 156 7.11 -2.58 -23.37
CA LEU A 156 7.82 -1.97 -22.26
C LEU A 156 8.10 -0.49 -22.47
N THR A 157 8.05 0.25 -21.37
CA THR A 157 8.57 1.61 -21.29
C THR A 157 9.91 1.58 -20.57
N ILE A 158 10.99 1.53 -21.33
CA ILE A 158 12.37 1.42 -20.83
C ILE A 158 12.88 2.82 -20.51
N HIS A 159 13.24 3.07 -19.25
CA HIS A 159 13.92 4.31 -18.87
C HIS A 159 15.42 4.17 -19.14
N ARG A 160 15.95 5.01 -20.03
CA ARG A 160 17.36 4.95 -20.48
C ARG A 160 18.27 5.80 -19.61
N GLN A 161 17.86 7.04 -19.35
CA GLN A 161 18.69 7.99 -18.61
C GLN A 161 17.82 9.02 -17.87
N LYS A 162 18.16 9.25 -16.59
CA LYS A 162 17.66 10.36 -15.79
C LYS A 162 18.74 11.43 -15.74
N ILE A 163 18.37 12.65 -16.11
CA ILE A 163 19.27 13.81 -16.11
C ILE A 163 18.74 14.76 -15.06
N GLU A 164 19.51 14.97 -13.99
CA GLU A 164 19.19 15.93 -12.93
C GLU A 164 20.26 17.01 -12.90
N HIS A 165 19.82 18.27 -13.01
CA HIS A 165 20.69 19.43 -12.89
C HIS A 165 20.06 20.47 -11.97
N THR A 166 20.83 20.94 -11.00
CA THR A 166 20.41 21.99 -10.08
C THR A 166 20.51 23.36 -10.75
N ILE A 167 19.40 23.84 -11.31
CA ILE A 167 19.36 25.16 -11.95
C ILE A 167 19.13 26.24 -10.88
N PRO A 168 20.00 27.26 -10.79
CA PRO A 168 19.85 28.32 -9.80
C PRO A 168 18.65 29.21 -10.14
N ARG A 169 17.79 29.50 -9.17
CA ARG A 169 16.60 30.35 -9.36
C ARG A 169 16.97 31.76 -9.82
N LYS A 170 16.12 32.36 -10.67
CA LYS A 170 16.27 33.75 -11.13
C LYS A 170 16.22 34.71 -9.93
N ARG A 171 17.31 35.45 -9.70
CA ARG A 171 17.41 36.54 -8.72
C ARG A 171 17.64 37.85 -9.45
N LYS A 172 17.14 38.96 -8.89
CA LYS A 172 17.33 40.30 -9.46
C LYS A 172 18.84 40.60 -9.55
N GLY A 173 19.38 40.67 -10.78
CA GLY A 173 20.80 40.90 -11.07
C GLY A 173 21.63 39.65 -11.45
N LEU A 174 21.13 38.42 -11.27
CA LEU A 174 21.87 37.17 -11.57
C LEU A 174 21.15 36.25 -12.58
N CYS A 175 20.39 36.81 -13.52
CA CYS A 175 19.69 36.02 -14.56
C CYS A 175 20.66 35.22 -15.45
N ALA A 176 21.87 35.74 -15.71
CA ALA A 176 22.86 35.07 -16.56
C ALA A 176 23.34 33.71 -16.01
N GLN A 177 23.32 33.49 -14.69
CA GLN A 177 23.68 32.19 -14.11
C GLN A 177 22.59 31.15 -14.31
N HIS A 178 21.32 31.58 -14.26
CA HIS A 178 20.18 30.72 -14.57
C HIS A 178 20.25 30.26 -16.03
N ASP A 179 20.48 31.18 -16.95
CA ASP A 179 20.49 30.87 -18.39
C ASP A 179 21.67 29.96 -18.76
N LYS A 180 22.87 30.19 -18.20
CA LYS A 180 24.00 29.24 -18.34
C LYS A 180 23.72 27.87 -17.73
N GLY A 181 22.95 27.81 -16.64
CA GLY A 181 22.51 26.54 -16.04
C GLY A 181 21.56 25.77 -16.97
N MET A 182 20.64 26.48 -17.61
CA MET A 182 19.72 25.92 -18.61
C MET A 182 20.45 25.41 -19.85
N GLU A 183 21.43 26.15 -20.38
CA GLU A 183 22.23 25.72 -21.53
C GLU A 183 22.96 24.39 -21.23
N LYS A 184 23.63 24.30 -20.08
CA LYS A 184 24.28 23.05 -19.64
C LYS A 184 23.31 21.89 -19.50
N PHE A 185 22.10 22.17 -19.00
CA PHE A 185 21.06 21.16 -18.88
C PHE A 185 20.58 20.67 -20.26
N PHE A 186 20.36 21.58 -21.20
CA PHE A 186 19.99 21.22 -22.57
C PHE A 186 21.10 20.47 -23.30
N ASP A 187 22.37 20.84 -23.10
CA ASP A 187 23.52 20.10 -23.63
C ASP A 187 23.54 18.65 -23.15
N ALA A 188 23.27 18.42 -21.86
CA ALA A 188 23.19 17.07 -21.31
C ALA A 188 22.05 16.25 -21.94
N ILE A 189 20.91 16.87 -22.23
CA ILE A 189 19.77 16.20 -22.90
C ILE A 189 20.13 15.84 -24.35
N ILE A 190 20.72 16.76 -25.11
CA ILE A 190 21.13 16.51 -26.50
C ILE A 190 22.15 15.36 -26.54
N PHE A 191 23.13 15.36 -25.64
CA PHE A 191 24.09 14.27 -25.53
C PHE A 191 23.42 12.92 -25.24
N ALA A 192 22.44 12.89 -24.34
CA ALA A 192 21.70 11.67 -24.03
C ALA A 192 20.86 11.17 -25.22
N ILE A 193 20.21 12.08 -25.97
CA ILE A 193 19.44 11.75 -27.16
C ILE A 193 20.34 11.10 -28.22
N ILE A 194 21.48 11.71 -28.55
CA ILE A 194 22.41 11.18 -29.56
C ILE A 194 22.98 9.81 -29.14
N LYS A 195 23.29 9.66 -27.84
CA LYS A 195 23.88 8.42 -27.31
C LYS A 195 22.90 7.25 -27.30
N HIS A 196 21.63 7.49 -26.97
CA HIS A 196 20.69 6.42 -26.65
C HIS A 196 19.56 6.23 -27.68
N ILE A 197 19.30 7.19 -28.56
CA ILE A 197 18.28 7.09 -29.60
C ILE A 197 18.94 6.78 -30.94
N ASN A 198 18.59 5.62 -31.51
CA ASN A 198 18.88 5.34 -32.91
C ASN A 198 17.73 5.85 -33.79
N PHE A 199 17.96 6.94 -34.51
CA PHE A 199 16.95 7.57 -35.37
C PHE A 199 16.55 6.73 -36.59
N GLN A 200 17.29 5.68 -36.95
CA GLN A 200 16.90 4.79 -38.05
C GLN A 200 15.75 3.86 -37.65
N ILE A 201 15.76 3.38 -36.41
CA ILE A 201 14.79 2.43 -35.86
C ILE A 201 13.53 3.18 -35.39
N VAL A 202 13.72 4.31 -34.69
CA VAL A 202 12.61 5.04 -34.05
C VAL A 202 11.75 5.77 -35.10
N LYS A 203 10.42 5.57 -35.03
CA LYS A 203 9.42 6.23 -35.90
C LYS A 203 9.22 7.70 -35.50
N ALA A 204 9.09 7.97 -34.20
CA ALA A 204 8.85 9.32 -33.68
C ALA A 204 9.61 9.59 -32.36
N VAL A 205 9.99 10.86 -32.14
CA VAL A 205 10.61 11.34 -30.90
C VAL A 205 9.71 12.37 -30.26
N ILE A 206 9.17 12.06 -29.10
CA ILE A 206 8.28 12.93 -28.34
C ILE A 206 9.11 13.81 -27.40
N LEU A 207 8.86 15.12 -27.42
CA LEU A 207 9.41 16.11 -26.50
C LEU A 207 8.27 16.71 -25.69
N ALA A 208 8.23 16.43 -24.39
CA ALA A 208 7.12 16.83 -23.53
C ALA A 208 7.60 17.59 -22.29
N SER A 209 6.93 18.70 -21.98
CA SER A 209 7.22 19.50 -20.78
C SER A 209 6.01 20.31 -20.30
N PRO A 210 5.96 20.68 -19.01
CA PRO A 210 5.08 21.74 -18.57
C PRO A 210 5.58 23.10 -19.09
N GLY A 211 4.65 23.90 -19.59
CA GLY A 211 4.93 25.24 -20.12
C GLY A 211 5.73 25.23 -21.43
N PHE A 212 6.71 26.15 -21.54
CA PHE A 212 7.41 26.49 -22.78
C PHE A 212 8.80 25.83 -22.93
N ILE A 213 9.20 24.97 -22.00
CA ILE A 213 10.57 24.43 -21.96
C ILE A 213 10.84 23.56 -23.20
N LYS A 214 9.87 22.76 -23.65
CA LYS A 214 9.97 21.93 -24.86
C LYS A 214 10.26 22.75 -26.11
N ASP A 215 9.62 23.91 -26.22
CA ASP A 215 9.75 24.77 -27.40
C ASP A 215 11.12 25.46 -27.35
N GLN A 216 11.54 25.93 -26.18
CA GLN A 216 12.87 26.49 -25.97
C GLN A 216 13.98 25.46 -26.24
N PHE A 217 13.83 24.24 -25.74
CA PHE A 217 14.76 23.13 -25.96
C PHE A 217 14.84 22.75 -27.43
N TYR A 218 13.70 22.63 -28.12
CA TYR A 218 13.66 22.29 -29.53
C TYR A 218 14.40 23.32 -30.39
N GLN A 219 14.17 24.61 -30.13
CA GLN A 219 14.90 25.69 -30.81
C GLN A 219 16.40 25.64 -30.49
N TYR A 220 16.77 25.40 -29.23
CA TYR A 220 18.16 25.27 -28.82
C TYR A 220 18.86 24.08 -29.52
N MET A 221 18.20 22.92 -29.58
CA MET A 221 18.69 21.72 -30.25
C MET A 221 18.92 21.96 -31.74
N LEU A 222 17.97 22.58 -32.45
CA LEU A 222 18.14 22.89 -33.87
C LEU A 222 19.28 23.89 -34.13
N ASN A 223 19.39 24.92 -33.30
CA ASN A 223 20.48 25.89 -33.40
C ASN A 223 21.84 25.23 -33.15
N LYS A 224 21.94 24.32 -32.18
CA LYS A 224 23.17 23.59 -31.88
C LYS A 224 23.50 22.61 -33.01
N ALA A 225 22.53 21.85 -33.51
CA ALA A 225 22.72 20.93 -34.62
C ALA A 225 23.20 21.66 -35.90
N THR A 226 22.74 22.89 -36.14
CA THR A 226 23.19 23.71 -37.27
C THR A 226 24.63 24.23 -37.07
N ARG A 227 25.05 24.49 -35.83
CA ARG A 227 26.41 24.97 -35.51
C ARG A 227 27.45 23.86 -35.56
N GLU A 228 27.10 22.68 -35.08
CA GLU A 228 28.00 21.51 -35.00
C GLU A 228 27.90 20.60 -36.24
N ASP A 229 26.99 20.90 -37.19
CA ASP A 229 26.68 20.12 -38.40
C ASP A 229 26.33 18.65 -38.13
N GLU A 230 25.56 18.42 -37.05
CA GLU A 230 25.09 17.10 -36.64
C GLU A 230 23.95 16.61 -37.56
N ARG A 231 24.34 15.90 -38.64
CA ARG A 231 23.42 15.43 -39.70
C ARG A 231 22.27 14.58 -39.19
N HIS A 232 22.51 13.74 -38.19
CA HIS A 232 21.50 12.84 -37.61
C HIS A 232 20.26 13.58 -37.08
N LEU A 233 20.44 14.77 -36.49
CA LEU A 233 19.35 15.57 -35.95
C LEU A 233 18.65 16.40 -37.04
N LEU A 234 19.42 16.93 -37.99
CA LEU A 234 18.92 17.77 -39.09
C LEU A 234 18.05 16.98 -40.08
N GLU A 235 18.47 15.77 -40.45
CA GLU A 235 17.73 14.87 -41.35
C GLU A 235 16.41 14.41 -40.72
N ASN A 236 16.40 14.17 -39.40
CA ASN A 236 15.25 13.62 -38.67
C ASN A 236 14.37 14.66 -37.98
N ARG A 237 14.45 15.95 -38.37
CA ARG A 237 13.68 17.04 -37.74
C ARG A 237 12.16 16.80 -37.72
N ASN A 238 11.62 16.09 -38.73
CA ASN A 238 10.19 15.83 -38.89
C ASN A 238 9.67 14.76 -37.90
N LYS A 239 10.57 13.96 -37.30
CA LYS A 239 10.24 12.93 -36.32
C LYS A 239 9.96 13.50 -34.93
N PHE A 240 10.41 14.72 -34.66
CA PHE A 240 10.19 15.37 -33.37
C PHE A 240 8.76 15.90 -33.24
N ILE A 241 8.11 15.57 -32.11
CA ILE A 241 6.75 15.99 -31.78
C ILE A 241 6.80 16.74 -30.45
N LEU A 242 6.25 17.95 -30.41
CA LEU A 242 6.21 18.79 -29.22
C LEU A 242 4.84 18.64 -28.54
N LEU A 243 4.82 18.25 -27.25
CA LEU A 243 3.59 18.00 -26.50
C LEU A 243 3.60 18.65 -25.13
N HIS A 244 2.42 18.97 -24.62
CA HIS A 244 2.29 19.43 -23.25
C HIS A 244 2.38 18.24 -22.29
N SER A 245 2.94 18.46 -21.11
CA SER A 245 2.81 17.51 -20.00
C SER A 245 2.61 18.25 -18.69
N SER A 246 1.87 17.64 -17.77
CA SER A 246 1.68 18.18 -16.41
C SER A 246 2.99 18.24 -15.62
N ASN A 247 3.88 17.26 -15.81
CA ASN A 247 5.15 17.14 -15.09
C ASN A 247 6.28 16.52 -15.95
N GLY A 248 7.50 16.47 -15.41
CA GLY A 248 8.69 15.90 -16.06
C GLY A 248 9.03 14.46 -15.67
N PHE A 249 8.18 13.78 -14.92
CA PHE A 249 8.42 12.43 -14.39
C PHE A 249 7.85 11.35 -15.32
N LYS A 250 8.20 10.07 -15.08
CA LYS A 250 7.75 8.92 -15.90
C LYS A 250 6.23 8.85 -16.03
N HIS A 251 5.47 9.22 -14.99
CA HIS A 251 4.00 9.16 -15.00
C HIS A 251 3.36 10.08 -16.06
N ALA A 252 4.03 11.17 -16.44
CA ALA A 252 3.54 12.03 -17.51
C ALA A 252 3.47 11.32 -18.87
N LEU A 253 4.20 10.23 -19.08
CA LEU A 253 4.10 9.45 -20.32
C LEU A 253 2.69 8.91 -20.56
N THR A 254 1.94 8.64 -19.49
CA THR A 254 0.56 8.13 -19.61
C THR A 254 -0.38 9.19 -20.18
N GLU A 255 -0.22 10.45 -19.76
CA GLU A 255 -0.92 11.62 -20.29
C GLU A 255 -0.52 11.88 -21.74
N ILE A 256 0.78 11.88 -22.01
CA ILE A 256 1.36 12.16 -23.33
C ILE A 256 0.88 11.16 -24.40
N LEU A 257 0.78 9.88 -24.04
CA LEU A 257 0.34 8.85 -24.98
C LEU A 257 -1.16 8.93 -25.30
N GLN A 258 -1.97 9.60 -24.45
CA GLN A 258 -3.39 9.82 -24.68
C GLN A 258 -3.65 11.00 -25.64
N ASP A 259 -2.65 11.85 -25.90
CA ASP A 259 -2.83 12.99 -26.79
C ASP A 259 -3.15 12.54 -28.23
N PRO A 260 -4.18 13.12 -28.88
CA PRO A 260 -4.60 12.70 -30.22
C PRO A 260 -3.54 12.93 -31.29
N LEU A 261 -2.64 13.92 -31.08
CA LEU A 261 -1.50 14.16 -31.97
C LEU A 261 -0.53 12.98 -31.99
N VAL A 262 -0.39 12.29 -30.86
CA VAL A 262 0.45 11.10 -30.73
C VAL A 262 -0.28 9.91 -31.31
N LEU A 263 -1.54 9.68 -30.93
CA LEU A 263 -2.34 8.54 -31.42
C LEU A 263 -2.49 8.48 -32.94
N ASN A 264 -2.52 9.64 -33.61
CA ASN A 264 -2.56 9.71 -35.08
C ASN A 264 -1.23 9.32 -35.74
N ARG A 265 -0.10 9.56 -35.05
CA ARG A 265 1.24 9.16 -35.55
C ARG A 265 1.65 7.76 -35.10
N LEU A 266 1.06 7.28 -34.00
CA LEU A 266 1.27 5.97 -33.42
C LEU A 266 0.16 4.99 -33.79
N SER A 267 -0.70 5.30 -34.76
CA SER A 267 -1.86 4.45 -35.11
C SER A 267 -1.48 3.00 -35.39
N ASP A 268 -0.26 2.79 -35.87
CA ASP A 268 0.25 1.49 -36.32
C ASP A 268 1.05 0.77 -35.23
N THR A 269 1.07 1.29 -33.98
CA THR A 269 1.74 0.64 -32.85
C THR A 269 0.73 -0.10 -31.97
N LYS A 270 1.11 -1.28 -31.48
CA LYS A 270 0.25 -2.07 -30.58
C LYS A 270 -0.15 -1.31 -29.33
N ALA A 271 0.78 -0.51 -28.77
CA ALA A 271 0.51 0.30 -27.57
C ALA A 271 -0.63 1.30 -27.80
N ALA A 272 -0.73 1.89 -28.99
CA ALA A 272 -1.84 2.80 -29.30
C ALA A 272 -3.17 2.06 -29.46
N GLU A 273 -3.17 0.85 -30.03
CA GLU A 273 -4.37 0.00 -30.11
C GLU A 273 -4.86 -0.41 -28.71
N GLU A 274 -3.95 -0.86 -27.84
CA GLU A 274 -4.24 -1.23 -26.46
C GLU A 274 -4.86 -0.06 -25.67
N MET A 275 -4.32 1.14 -25.83
CA MET A 275 -4.86 2.34 -25.18
C MET A 275 -6.24 2.71 -25.71
N LYS A 276 -6.44 2.69 -27.03
CA LYS A 276 -7.75 2.95 -27.64
C LYS A 276 -8.81 1.97 -27.15
N LEU A 277 -8.48 0.69 -27.07
CA LEU A 277 -9.40 -0.34 -26.58
C LEU A 277 -9.72 -0.17 -25.09
N LEU A 278 -8.73 0.17 -24.27
CA LEU A 278 -8.95 0.43 -22.85
C LEU A 278 -9.80 1.69 -22.63
N ASP A 279 -9.53 2.77 -23.37
CA ASP A 279 -10.34 4.00 -23.29
C ASP A 279 -11.77 3.72 -23.78
N GLN A 280 -11.95 2.94 -24.86
CA GLN A 280 -13.26 2.47 -25.32
C GLN A 280 -13.98 1.66 -24.23
N PHE A 281 -13.30 0.73 -23.57
CA PHE A 281 -13.86 -0.03 -22.45
C PHE A 281 -14.32 0.90 -21.31
N MET A 282 -13.50 1.87 -20.92
CA MET A 282 -13.84 2.84 -19.87
C MET A 282 -15.00 3.76 -20.27
N HIS A 283 -15.11 4.13 -21.54
CA HIS A 283 -16.27 4.85 -22.05
C HIS A 283 -17.55 4.01 -22.01
N LEU A 284 -17.48 2.75 -22.46
CA LEU A 284 -18.61 1.81 -22.42
C LEU A 284 -19.10 1.58 -20.99
N LEU A 285 -18.20 1.50 -20.01
CA LEU A 285 -18.59 1.34 -18.61
C LEU A 285 -19.44 2.51 -18.08
N ASN A 286 -19.23 3.72 -18.61
CA ASN A 286 -19.99 4.91 -18.24
C ASN A 286 -21.28 5.08 -19.05
N ASP A 287 -21.23 4.81 -20.36
CA ASP A 287 -22.34 5.06 -21.29
C ASP A 287 -23.33 3.88 -21.36
N GLU A 288 -22.82 2.64 -21.41
CA GLU A 288 -23.58 1.39 -21.61
C GLU A 288 -22.99 0.25 -20.74
N PRO A 289 -23.28 0.21 -19.42
CA PRO A 289 -22.67 -0.74 -18.48
C PRO A 289 -22.95 -2.20 -18.85
N GLU A 290 -24.05 -2.49 -19.55
CA GLU A 290 -24.45 -3.84 -19.95
C GLU A 290 -23.56 -4.46 -21.04
N LYS A 291 -22.61 -3.71 -21.62
CA LYS A 291 -21.66 -4.19 -22.64
C LYS A 291 -20.24 -4.39 -22.15
N ALA A 292 -19.89 -3.90 -20.97
CA ALA A 292 -18.51 -3.87 -20.49
C ALA A 292 -18.43 -4.48 -19.09
N TYR A 293 -17.80 -5.64 -18.99
CA TYR A 293 -17.65 -6.38 -17.73
C TYR A 293 -16.19 -6.61 -17.38
N TYR A 294 -15.88 -6.69 -16.09
CA TYR A 294 -14.55 -7.04 -15.57
C TYR A 294 -14.68 -8.12 -14.49
N GLY A 295 -13.61 -8.91 -14.31
CA GLY A 295 -13.58 -10.04 -13.38
C GLY A 295 -13.83 -11.40 -14.04
N LEU A 296 -13.18 -12.44 -13.51
CA LEU A 296 -13.13 -13.77 -14.15
C LEU A 296 -14.52 -14.42 -14.29
N GLU A 297 -15.31 -14.46 -13.23
CA GLU A 297 -16.58 -15.21 -13.20
C GLU A 297 -17.61 -14.63 -14.19
N VAL A 298 -17.66 -13.29 -14.28
CA VAL A 298 -18.56 -12.59 -15.20
C VAL A 298 -18.13 -12.79 -16.66
N VAL A 299 -16.82 -12.73 -16.93
CA VAL A 299 -16.27 -12.96 -18.26
C VAL A 299 -16.48 -14.43 -18.70
N GLU A 300 -16.38 -15.40 -17.78
CA GLU A 300 -16.71 -16.80 -18.09
C GLU A 300 -18.18 -16.97 -18.48
N LYS A 301 -19.11 -16.34 -17.75
CA LYS A 301 -20.56 -16.34 -18.10
C LYS A 301 -20.82 -15.67 -19.45
N ALA A 302 -20.15 -14.56 -19.73
CA ALA A 302 -20.24 -13.89 -21.02
C ALA A 302 -19.68 -14.76 -22.18
N ASN A 303 -18.62 -15.54 -21.92
CA ASN A 303 -18.07 -16.49 -22.89
C ASN A 303 -19.01 -17.67 -23.14
N GLN A 304 -19.68 -18.20 -22.11
CA GLN A 304 -20.71 -19.24 -22.27
C GLN A 304 -21.84 -18.79 -23.19
N SER A 305 -22.17 -17.51 -23.15
CA SER A 305 -23.17 -16.88 -24.02
C SER A 305 -22.60 -16.41 -25.37
N GLN A 306 -21.32 -16.65 -25.65
CA GLN A 306 -20.60 -16.25 -26.86
C GLN A 306 -20.74 -14.76 -27.22
N ALA A 307 -20.86 -13.92 -26.19
CA ALA A 307 -21.14 -12.49 -26.35
C ALA A 307 -19.87 -11.65 -26.50
N ILE A 308 -18.68 -12.20 -26.23
CA ILE A 308 -17.43 -11.43 -26.15
C ILE A 308 -16.94 -11.01 -27.55
N GLU A 309 -16.70 -9.71 -27.73
CA GLU A 309 -16.03 -9.13 -28.89
C GLU A 309 -14.53 -8.99 -28.65
N TYR A 310 -14.16 -8.31 -27.56
CA TYR A 310 -12.77 -8.10 -27.17
C TYR A 310 -12.53 -8.62 -25.75
N LEU A 311 -11.52 -9.48 -25.58
CA LEU A 311 -11.00 -9.85 -24.27
C LEU A 311 -9.73 -9.04 -23.99
N LEU A 312 -9.72 -8.30 -22.90
CA LEU A 312 -8.57 -7.59 -22.36
C LEU A 312 -8.03 -8.41 -21.19
N ILE A 313 -6.78 -8.86 -21.27
CA ILE A 313 -6.16 -9.68 -20.21
C ILE A 313 -4.71 -9.28 -19.97
N THR A 314 -4.29 -9.16 -18.71
CA THR A 314 -2.90 -8.86 -18.35
C THR A 314 -2.02 -10.11 -18.37
N ASP A 315 -0.74 -9.93 -18.69
CA ASP A 315 0.25 -11.01 -18.71
C ASP A 315 0.57 -11.60 -17.32
N GLU A 316 0.38 -10.82 -16.25
CA GLU A 316 0.55 -11.24 -14.86
C GLU A 316 -0.37 -12.41 -14.47
N LEU A 317 -1.58 -12.47 -15.01
CA LEU A 317 -2.54 -13.54 -14.69
C LEU A 317 -2.06 -14.92 -15.14
N PHE A 318 -1.27 -15.00 -16.21
CA PHE A 318 -0.68 -16.26 -16.70
C PHE A 318 0.54 -16.70 -15.90
N ARG A 319 1.10 -15.83 -15.04
CA ARG A 319 2.19 -16.16 -14.12
C ARG A 319 1.71 -16.70 -12.77
N ASN A 320 0.41 -16.79 -12.54
CA ASN A 320 -0.11 -17.22 -11.26
C ASN A 320 0.44 -18.62 -10.87
N ILE A 321 0.80 -18.76 -9.59
CA ILE A 321 1.38 -19.98 -9.01
C ILE A 321 0.42 -21.16 -9.14
N ASP A 322 -0.89 -20.87 -9.07
CA ASP A 322 -1.94 -21.86 -9.16
C ASP A 322 -2.14 -22.32 -10.61
N PHE A 323 -1.67 -23.54 -10.89
CA PHE A 323 -1.78 -24.20 -12.18
C PHE A 323 -3.24 -24.28 -12.67
N ASN A 324 -4.19 -24.51 -11.76
CA ASN A 324 -5.60 -24.66 -12.12
C ASN A 324 -6.18 -23.34 -12.61
N LYS A 325 -5.88 -22.22 -11.94
CA LYS A 325 -6.32 -20.88 -12.37
C LYS A 325 -5.70 -20.49 -13.70
N ARG A 326 -4.40 -20.72 -13.88
CA ARG A 326 -3.72 -20.49 -15.16
C ARG A 326 -4.38 -21.27 -16.29
N ARG A 327 -4.65 -22.56 -16.09
CA ARG A 327 -5.32 -23.40 -17.08
C ARG A 327 -6.70 -22.88 -17.45
N ARG A 328 -7.48 -22.38 -16.48
CA ARG A 328 -8.78 -21.73 -16.76
C ARG A 328 -8.63 -20.49 -17.65
N TYR A 329 -7.66 -19.61 -17.37
CA TYR A 329 -7.41 -18.44 -18.22
C TYR A 329 -6.99 -18.83 -19.64
N VAL A 330 -6.13 -19.85 -19.80
CA VAL A 330 -5.71 -20.36 -21.12
C VAL A 330 -6.92 -20.91 -21.87
N GLN A 331 -7.74 -21.76 -21.23
CA GLN A 331 -8.96 -22.30 -21.83
C GLN A 331 -9.96 -21.23 -22.22
N LEU A 332 -10.11 -20.18 -21.40
CA LEU A 332 -10.97 -19.04 -21.70
C LEU A 332 -10.48 -18.29 -22.95
N VAL A 333 -9.17 -18.03 -23.04
CA VAL A 333 -8.56 -17.39 -24.21
C VAL A 333 -8.75 -18.22 -25.48
N ASP A 334 -8.49 -19.52 -25.41
CA ASP A 334 -8.66 -20.43 -26.55
C ASP A 334 -10.13 -20.49 -26.99
N SER A 335 -11.07 -20.60 -26.04
CA SER A 335 -12.51 -20.60 -26.31
C SER A 335 -12.99 -19.30 -26.98
N ILE A 336 -12.49 -18.14 -26.53
CA ILE A 336 -12.85 -16.85 -27.13
C ILE A 336 -12.28 -16.72 -28.55
N LYS A 337 -11.04 -17.18 -28.78
CA LYS A 337 -10.43 -17.24 -30.12
C LYS A 337 -11.25 -18.13 -31.05
N GLU A 338 -11.71 -19.30 -30.58
CA GLU A 338 -12.57 -20.21 -31.34
C GLU A 338 -13.93 -19.58 -31.70
N ASN A 339 -14.51 -18.80 -30.78
CA ASN A 339 -15.77 -18.06 -30.98
C ASN A 339 -15.61 -16.79 -31.86
N GLY A 340 -14.41 -16.53 -32.38
CA GLY A 340 -14.10 -15.36 -33.21
C GLY A 340 -14.04 -14.04 -32.44
N GLY A 341 -13.82 -14.08 -31.13
CA GLY A 341 -13.51 -12.90 -30.32
C GLY A 341 -12.02 -12.54 -30.42
N ALA A 342 -11.72 -11.24 -30.38
CA ALA A 342 -10.34 -10.74 -30.43
C ALA A 342 -9.73 -10.66 -29.02
N VAL A 343 -8.68 -11.45 -28.77
CA VAL A 343 -7.96 -11.42 -27.49
C VAL A 343 -6.78 -10.46 -27.57
N ARG A 344 -6.70 -9.51 -26.64
CA ARG A 344 -5.62 -8.52 -26.52
C ARG A 344 -4.94 -8.67 -25.17
N LEU A 345 -3.65 -9.02 -25.25
CA LEU A 345 -2.78 -9.24 -24.10
C LEU A 345 -2.07 -7.94 -23.73
N PHE A 346 -2.31 -7.44 -22.52
CA PHE A 346 -1.71 -6.23 -21.97
C PHE A 346 -0.47 -6.56 -21.13
N SER A 347 0.58 -5.76 -21.30
CA SER A 347 1.77 -5.84 -20.45
C SER A 347 1.56 -5.11 -19.13
N SER A 348 1.70 -5.83 -18.01
CA SER A 348 1.69 -5.26 -16.64
C SER A 348 2.72 -4.14 -16.42
N MET A 349 3.80 -4.13 -17.20
CA MET A 349 4.88 -3.12 -17.11
C MET A 349 4.59 -1.87 -17.95
N HIS A 350 3.46 -1.83 -18.66
CA HIS A 350 2.96 -0.68 -19.41
C HIS A 350 1.82 0.01 -18.65
N ALA A 351 1.61 1.29 -18.95
CA ALA A 351 0.58 2.10 -18.29
C ALA A 351 -0.86 1.60 -18.51
N SER A 352 -1.14 1.05 -19.69
CA SER A 352 -2.43 0.42 -20.01
C SER A 352 -2.67 -0.83 -19.15
N GLY A 353 -1.66 -1.68 -19.00
CA GLY A 353 -1.74 -2.89 -18.19
C GLY A 353 -1.83 -2.61 -16.69
N GLU A 354 -1.15 -1.57 -16.18
CA GLU A 354 -1.30 -1.13 -14.78
C GLU A 354 -2.75 -0.73 -14.48
N ARG A 355 -3.38 0.03 -15.38
CA ARG A 355 -4.80 0.42 -15.26
C ARG A 355 -5.74 -0.79 -15.31
N LEU A 356 -5.52 -1.73 -16.24
CA LEU A 356 -6.31 -2.95 -16.30
C LEU A 356 -6.09 -3.85 -15.08
N GLY A 357 -4.87 -3.88 -14.53
CA GLY A 357 -4.55 -4.59 -13.29
C GLY A 357 -5.32 -4.08 -12.08
N GLN A 358 -5.60 -2.77 -12.02
CA GLN A 358 -6.49 -2.19 -11.00
C GLN A 358 -7.94 -2.70 -11.13
N LEU A 359 -8.35 -3.17 -12.31
CA LEU A 359 -9.65 -3.76 -12.61
C LEU A 359 -9.56 -5.29 -12.67
N THR A 360 -8.90 -5.92 -11.70
CA THR A 360 -8.69 -7.39 -11.59
C THR A 360 -7.80 -8.03 -12.67
N GLY A 361 -7.36 -7.28 -13.67
CA GLY A 361 -6.48 -7.77 -14.74
C GLY A 361 -7.20 -8.48 -15.91
N ILE A 362 -8.51 -8.69 -15.82
CA ILE A 362 -9.32 -9.29 -16.88
C ILE A 362 -10.61 -8.49 -17.10
N ALA A 363 -10.88 -8.14 -18.36
CA ALA A 363 -12.08 -7.42 -18.76
C ALA A 363 -12.54 -7.85 -20.16
N ALA A 364 -13.82 -7.69 -20.45
CA ALA A 364 -14.41 -8.02 -21.75
C ALA A 364 -15.35 -6.92 -22.24
N ILE A 365 -15.28 -6.64 -23.54
CA ILE A 365 -16.26 -5.86 -24.29
C ILE A 365 -17.15 -6.85 -25.04
N LEU A 366 -18.47 -6.72 -24.89
CA LEU A 366 -19.47 -7.60 -25.50
C LEU A 366 -20.01 -7.00 -26.80
N ARG A 367 -20.36 -7.90 -27.75
CA ARG A 367 -21.02 -7.59 -29.03
C ARG A 367 -22.44 -7.05 -28.82
N PHE A 368 -23.13 -7.54 -27.80
CA PHE A 368 -24.50 -7.18 -27.45
C PHE A 368 -24.64 -7.02 -25.93
N PRO A 369 -25.53 -6.12 -25.46
CA PRO A 369 -25.73 -5.88 -24.03
C PRO A 369 -26.35 -7.10 -23.34
N MET A 370 -25.94 -7.38 -22.10
CA MET A 370 -26.42 -8.51 -21.30
C MET A 370 -26.72 -8.11 -19.85
N PRO A 371 -27.95 -7.63 -19.54
CA PRO A 371 -28.28 -7.00 -18.25
C PRO A 371 -28.18 -7.92 -17.01
N ASP A 372 -28.34 -9.24 -17.19
CA ASP A 372 -28.56 -10.19 -16.07
C ASP A 372 -27.25 -10.74 -15.46
N LEU A 373 -26.08 -10.29 -15.92
CA LEU A 373 -24.79 -10.84 -15.47
C LEU A 373 -24.43 -10.48 -14.02
N ASP A 374 -24.91 -9.34 -13.51
CA ASP A 374 -24.57 -8.80 -12.18
C ASP A 374 -25.43 -9.36 -11.03
N LEU A 375 -26.57 -10.00 -11.33
CA LEU A 375 -27.57 -10.40 -10.33
C LEU A 375 -27.28 -11.75 -9.65
N ALA A 376 -26.18 -12.41 -9.99
CA ALA A 376 -25.89 -13.76 -9.52
C ALA A 376 -25.09 -13.84 -8.20
N ASP A 377 -24.57 -12.72 -7.69
CA ASP A 377 -23.58 -12.75 -6.61
C ASP A 377 -24.18 -12.69 -5.19
N ASP A 378 -25.49 -12.43 -5.05
CA ASP A 378 -26.14 -12.38 -3.72
C ASP A 378 -26.55 -13.75 -3.14
N HIS A 379 -26.38 -14.85 -3.88
CA HIS A 379 -26.86 -16.17 -3.44
C HIS A 379 -25.80 -17.29 -3.32
N HIS A 380 -24.52 -17.07 -3.68
CA HIS A 380 -23.56 -18.19 -3.76
C HIS A 380 -22.26 -18.08 -2.96
N HIS A 381 -22.12 -17.14 -2.02
CA HIS A 381 -20.91 -17.09 -1.18
C HIS A 381 -20.92 -17.96 0.10
N HIS A 382 -21.92 -18.82 0.33
CA HIS A 382 -21.95 -19.65 1.54
C HIS A 382 -21.74 -21.16 1.38
N HIS A 383 -21.52 -21.68 0.18
CA HIS A 383 -21.25 -23.11 0.01
C HIS A 383 -20.29 -23.37 -1.15
N HIS A 384 -18.97 -23.36 -0.90
CA HIS A 384 -17.99 -24.19 -1.62
C HIS A 384 -16.60 -24.04 -0.97
N HIS A 385 -16.43 -24.59 0.23
CA HIS A 385 -15.10 -24.89 0.77
C HIS A 385 -15.12 -26.20 1.58
N HIS A 386 -15.80 -27.23 1.08
CA HIS A 386 -15.60 -28.61 1.54
C HIS A 386 -16.06 -29.56 0.45
N GLU A 387 -15.11 -29.98 -0.39
CA GLU A 387 -15.12 -31.24 -1.15
C GLU A 387 -13.96 -31.16 -2.14
N ILE A 388 -12.77 -31.69 -1.78
CA ILE A 388 -11.94 -32.63 -2.57
C ILE A 388 -10.85 -33.15 -1.60
N GLN A 389 -11.13 -34.24 -0.90
CA GLN A 389 -10.11 -35.20 -0.47
C GLN A 389 -10.80 -36.56 -0.36
N ASN A 390 -11.14 -37.12 -1.52
CA ASN A 390 -11.47 -38.53 -1.67
C ASN A 390 -11.13 -38.92 -3.11
N ASN A 391 -9.91 -39.41 -3.29
CA ASN A 391 -9.55 -40.49 -4.21
C ASN A 391 -8.05 -40.54 -4.35
N LEU A 392 -7.43 -41.41 -3.55
CA LEU A 392 -6.22 -42.16 -3.85
C LEU A 392 -6.17 -43.23 -2.76
N ASN A 393 -6.52 -44.47 -3.12
CA ASN A 393 -6.01 -45.74 -2.58
C ASN A 393 -6.92 -46.90 -3.05
N ASN A 394 -6.70 -47.34 -4.29
CA ASN A 394 -6.64 -48.77 -4.63
C ASN A 394 -5.13 -48.99 -4.94
N ASP A 395 -4.43 -50.01 -4.44
CA ASP A 395 -4.71 -51.43 -4.53
C ASP A 395 -4.18 -52.18 -3.30
N ASP A 396 -4.82 -53.28 -2.90
CA ASP A 396 -4.24 -54.63 -3.01
C ASP A 396 -5.12 -55.68 -2.30
N ASP A 397 -5.39 -56.74 -3.04
CA ASP A 397 -6.12 -57.95 -2.66
C ASP A 397 -5.52 -58.67 -1.44
N LEU A 398 -6.36 -59.15 -0.52
CA LEU A 398 -6.19 -60.46 0.13
C LEU A 398 -7.49 -60.94 0.81
N GLN A 399 -7.83 -62.21 0.57
CA GLN A 399 -9.07 -62.92 0.96
C GLN A 399 -9.22 -63.17 2.49
N PRO A 400 -10.45 -63.45 2.98
CA PRO A 400 -10.73 -63.63 4.40
C PRO A 400 -10.47 -65.07 4.91
N ASN A 401 -9.87 -65.18 6.11
CA ASN A 401 -9.70 -66.44 6.82
C ASN A 401 -10.84 -66.64 7.85
N PRO A 402 -11.65 -67.72 7.77
CA PRO A 402 -12.77 -67.94 8.66
C PRO A 402 -12.35 -68.90 9.80
N ASN A 403 -11.74 -68.41 10.87
CA ASN A 403 -11.50 -69.23 12.08
C ASN A 403 -11.12 -68.37 13.32
N ARG A 404 -12.10 -67.92 14.11
CA ARG A 404 -12.02 -67.94 15.59
C ARG A 404 -13.35 -67.56 16.26
N PRO A 405 -13.69 -68.18 17.41
CA PRO A 405 -15.05 -68.27 17.91
C PRO A 405 -15.43 -67.11 18.83
N ASP A 406 -16.74 -66.91 18.92
CA ASP A 406 -17.43 -66.05 19.88
C ASP A 406 -16.99 -66.34 21.32
N ASN A 407 -16.64 -65.28 22.04
CA ASN A 407 -16.80 -65.23 23.48
C ASN A 407 -17.20 -63.80 23.89
N SER A 408 -18.51 -63.65 24.05
CA SER A 408 -19.14 -62.62 24.86
C SER A 408 -18.65 -62.70 26.31
N LEU A 409 -18.13 -61.60 26.84
CA LEU A 409 -18.32 -61.06 28.20
C LEU A 409 -17.25 -59.98 28.46
N ASP A 410 -17.60 -58.98 29.28
CA ASP A 410 -16.83 -57.78 29.67
C ASP A 410 -16.73 -56.64 28.65
N ASN A 411 -17.82 -55.87 28.54
CA ASN A 411 -17.76 -54.49 28.04
C ASN A 411 -18.59 -53.54 28.93
N THR A 412 -18.05 -53.24 30.12
CA THR A 412 -18.50 -52.10 30.94
C THR A 412 -17.37 -51.18 31.41
N ASN A 413 -16.11 -51.50 31.12
CA ASN A 413 -14.96 -50.73 31.62
C ASN A 413 -14.30 -49.78 30.58
N ASP A 414 -14.57 -49.93 29.28
CA ASP A 414 -13.93 -49.10 28.23
C ASP A 414 -14.65 -47.77 27.94
N TYR A 415 -15.89 -47.61 28.40
CA TYR A 415 -16.62 -46.33 28.29
C TYR A 415 -16.20 -45.28 29.33
N GLN A 416 -15.51 -45.70 30.41
CA GLN A 416 -15.00 -44.78 31.44
C GLN A 416 -13.56 -44.33 31.19
N SER A 417 -12.71 -45.13 30.53
CA SER A 417 -11.33 -44.71 30.19
C SER A 417 -11.29 -43.71 29.04
N THR A 418 -12.14 -43.88 28.02
CA THR A 418 -12.20 -43.02 26.83
C THR A 418 -12.77 -41.62 27.11
N ASN A 419 -13.66 -41.49 28.10
CA ASN A 419 -14.15 -40.18 28.55
C ASN A 419 -13.14 -39.43 29.45
N ASN A 420 -12.35 -40.15 30.24
CA ASN A 420 -11.25 -39.55 31.00
C ASN A 420 -10.11 -39.06 30.08
N ASP A 421 -9.82 -39.75 28.98
CA ASP A 421 -8.79 -39.33 28.02
C ASP A 421 -9.22 -38.17 27.10
N ARG A 422 -10.51 -38.07 26.78
CA ARG A 422 -11.07 -36.91 26.06
C ARG A 422 -11.07 -35.66 26.92
N THR A 423 -11.53 -35.76 28.17
CA THR A 423 -11.45 -34.65 29.13
C THR A 423 -10.01 -34.25 29.44
N LEU A 424 -9.06 -35.19 29.52
CA LEU A 424 -7.62 -34.87 29.64
C LEU A 424 -7.02 -34.16 28.41
N ARG A 425 -7.53 -34.44 27.19
CA ARG A 425 -7.11 -33.77 25.96
C ARG A 425 -7.74 -32.38 25.81
N GLU A 426 -9.00 -32.22 26.21
CA GLU A 426 -9.69 -30.92 26.27
C GLU A 426 -9.05 -30.02 27.34
N ASN A 427 -8.81 -30.53 28.55
CA ASN A 427 -8.08 -29.82 29.62
C ASN A 427 -6.62 -29.47 29.24
N ARG A 428 -5.98 -30.24 28.34
CA ARG A 428 -4.64 -29.95 27.81
C ARG A 428 -4.66 -28.89 26.70
N ALA A 429 -5.75 -28.81 25.93
CA ALA A 429 -5.98 -27.73 24.96
C ALA A 429 -6.35 -26.41 25.67
N GLU A 430 -7.13 -26.48 26.76
CA GLU A 430 -7.48 -25.38 27.67
C GLU A 430 -6.25 -24.66 28.24
N ALA A 431 -5.23 -25.40 28.68
CA ALA A 431 -3.97 -24.84 29.14
C ALA A 431 -3.19 -24.14 28.01
N SER A 432 -3.26 -24.67 26.78
CA SER A 432 -2.38 -24.24 25.68
C SER A 432 -2.66 -22.83 25.14
N ALA A 433 -3.91 -22.38 25.09
CA ALA A 433 -4.25 -21.10 24.47
C ALA A 433 -3.84 -19.89 25.35
N TRP A 434 -3.92 -20.04 26.68
CA TRP A 434 -3.62 -18.96 27.62
C TRP A 434 -2.11 -18.86 27.79
N ASP A 435 -1.44 -20.01 27.86
CA ASP A 435 0.02 -20.12 27.86
C ASP A 435 0.61 -19.48 26.59
N VAL A 436 0.04 -19.73 25.40
CA VAL A 436 0.50 -19.12 24.13
C VAL A 436 0.31 -17.60 24.12
N GLY A 437 -0.80 -17.10 24.67
CA GLY A 437 -1.03 -15.66 24.85
C GLY A 437 0.03 -15.02 25.76
N ASP A 438 0.30 -15.65 26.91
CA ASP A 438 1.31 -15.19 27.87
C ASP A 438 2.74 -15.24 27.29
N PHE A 439 3.10 -16.29 26.57
CA PHE A 439 4.39 -16.37 25.88
C PHE A 439 4.53 -15.33 24.76
N SER A 440 3.44 -15.02 24.05
CA SER A 440 3.44 -13.96 23.03
C SER A 440 3.65 -12.57 23.64
N HIS A 441 3.00 -12.28 24.76
CA HIS A 441 3.17 -11.03 25.49
C HIS A 441 4.59 -10.89 26.08
N LEU A 442 5.15 -11.98 26.65
CA LEU A 442 6.55 -12.04 27.05
C LEU A 442 7.50 -11.81 25.85
N GLY A 443 7.20 -12.41 24.70
CA GLY A 443 7.93 -12.20 23.45
C GLY A 443 7.98 -10.73 23.03
N ALA A 444 6.87 -10.00 23.14
CA ALA A 444 6.83 -8.55 22.87
C ALA A 444 7.79 -7.77 23.78
N ILE A 445 7.81 -8.08 25.08
CA ILE A 445 8.70 -7.43 26.05
C ILE A 445 10.18 -7.75 25.75
N ILE A 446 10.48 -9.00 25.37
CA ILE A 446 11.84 -9.39 24.98
C ILE A 446 12.29 -8.66 23.71
N ILE A 447 11.43 -8.53 22.68
CA ILE A 447 11.73 -7.77 21.46
C ILE A 447 12.04 -6.31 21.81
N LEU A 448 11.25 -5.70 22.70
CA LEU A 448 11.47 -4.34 23.17
C LEU A 448 12.82 -4.18 23.89
N LEU A 449 13.15 -5.09 24.79
CA LEU A 449 14.42 -5.07 25.52
C LEU A 449 15.62 -5.31 24.59
N LEU A 450 15.51 -6.25 23.65
CA LEU A 450 16.53 -6.52 22.64
C LEU A 450 16.75 -5.32 21.72
N LYS A 451 15.68 -4.61 21.33
CA LYS A 451 15.78 -3.33 20.61
C LYS A 451 16.67 -2.38 21.40
N ILE A 452 16.26 -2.02 22.62
CA ILE A 452 16.95 -1.02 23.46
C ILE A 452 18.42 -1.44 23.70
N TRP A 453 18.68 -2.72 23.93
CA TRP A 453 20.02 -3.22 24.19
C TRP A 453 20.93 -3.21 22.95
N LYS A 454 20.40 -3.59 21.79
CA LYS A 454 21.17 -3.67 20.52
C LYS A 454 21.38 -2.28 19.91
N THR A 455 20.37 -1.42 19.90
CA THR A 455 20.47 -0.06 19.33
C THR A 455 21.10 0.93 20.30
N ARG A 456 21.20 0.58 21.60
CA ARG A 456 21.65 1.47 22.68
C ARG A 456 20.90 2.81 22.70
N SER A 457 19.64 2.79 22.25
CA SER A 457 18.79 3.96 22.08
C SER A 457 17.35 3.64 22.48
N CYS A 458 16.71 4.62 23.13
CA CYS A 458 15.29 4.62 23.46
C CYS A 458 14.45 5.52 22.55
N ALA A 459 15.00 5.93 21.40
CA ALA A 459 14.26 6.71 20.41
C ALA A 459 13.01 5.96 19.91
N GLY A 460 11.91 6.69 19.71
CA GLY A 460 10.63 6.13 19.25
C GLY A 460 9.85 5.31 20.29
N LEU A 461 10.28 5.25 21.55
CA LEU A 461 9.52 4.62 22.65
C LEU A 461 9.01 5.67 23.66
N SER A 462 7.72 5.62 23.96
CA SER A 462 7.07 6.47 24.95
C SER A 462 7.38 5.90 26.34
N GLY A 463 7.97 6.73 27.19
CA GLY A 463 8.22 6.35 28.58
C GLY A 463 6.94 6.35 29.39
N LYS A 464 5.96 7.18 29.00
CA LYS A 464 4.66 7.31 29.67
C LYS A 464 3.79 6.07 29.49
N SER A 465 3.78 5.43 28.32
CA SER A 465 3.04 4.17 28.13
C SER A 465 3.64 3.05 28.98
N VAL A 466 4.97 2.90 29.00
CA VAL A 466 5.67 1.92 29.84
C VAL A 466 5.42 2.17 31.33
N LEU A 467 5.34 3.44 31.75
CA LEU A 467 4.98 3.80 33.13
C LEU A 467 3.55 3.39 33.48
N LEU A 468 2.59 3.56 32.57
CA LEU A 468 1.22 3.11 32.77
C LEU A 468 1.14 1.58 32.86
N TYR A 469 1.85 0.85 32.00
CA TYR A 469 1.94 -0.61 32.11
C TYR A 469 2.57 -1.07 33.43
N ALA A 470 3.56 -0.34 33.96
CA ALA A 470 4.10 -0.63 35.29
C ALA A 470 3.07 -0.46 36.40
N ILE A 471 2.21 0.57 36.31
CA ILE A 471 1.10 0.78 37.26
C ILE A 471 0.08 -0.36 37.13
N VAL A 472 -0.27 -0.74 35.90
CA VAL A 472 -1.18 -1.88 35.61
C VAL A 472 -0.68 -3.16 36.27
N PHE A 473 0.55 -3.60 35.98
CA PHE A 473 1.07 -4.86 36.52
C PHE A 473 1.23 -4.83 38.03
N THR A 474 1.62 -3.69 38.60
CA THR A 474 1.73 -3.54 40.05
C THR A 474 0.38 -3.64 40.74
N CYS A 475 -0.67 -2.99 40.22
CA CYS A 475 -2.03 -3.09 40.78
C CYS A 475 -2.65 -4.47 40.55
N ARG A 476 -2.39 -5.10 39.41
CA ARG A 476 -2.95 -6.41 39.03
C ARG A 476 -2.37 -7.57 39.84
N TYR A 477 -1.08 -7.52 40.16
CA TYR A 477 -0.36 -8.64 40.78
C TYR A 477 -0.12 -8.43 42.29
N LEU A 478 -0.89 -7.56 42.94
CA LEU A 478 -0.88 -7.43 44.41
C LEU A 478 -1.30 -8.74 45.11
N ASP A 479 -2.06 -9.59 44.41
CA ASP A 479 -2.48 -10.90 44.86
C ASP A 479 -1.30 -11.88 45.09
N LEU A 480 -0.13 -11.61 44.49
CA LEU A 480 1.10 -12.41 44.60
C LEU A 480 1.55 -12.62 46.06
N PHE A 481 1.25 -11.67 46.94
CA PHE A 481 1.61 -11.74 48.37
C PHE A 481 0.52 -12.38 49.25
N THR A 482 -0.65 -12.67 48.68
CA THR A 482 -1.84 -13.08 49.45
C THR A 482 -2.35 -14.46 49.08
N HIS A 483 -2.19 -14.89 47.82
CA HIS A 483 -2.75 -16.14 47.33
C HIS A 483 -1.80 -16.85 46.36
N PHE A 484 -1.36 -18.06 46.72
CA PHE A 484 -0.54 -18.89 45.84
C PHE A 484 -1.44 -19.80 45.00
N ILE A 485 -1.41 -19.64 43.67
CA ILE A 485 -2.19 -20.45 42.73
C ILE A 485 -1.32 -21.55 42.13
N SER A 486 -0.25 -21.17 41.41
CA SER A 486 0.68 -22.12 40.78
C SER A 486 2.08 -21.50 40.65
N LEU A 487 3.09 -22.36 40.45
CA LEU A 487 4.48 -21.94 40.25
C LEU A 487 4.64 -21.15 38.94
N TYR A 488 4.01 -21.62 37.85
CA TYR A 488 4.02 -20.93 36.56
C TYR A 488 3.46 -19.50 36.66
N ASN A 489 2.26 -19.36 37.24
CA ASN A 489 1.60 -18.06 37.39
C ASN A 489 2.43 -17.09 38.24
N SER A 490 2.95 -17.55 39.38
CA SER A 490 3.80 -16.73 40.25
C SER A 490 5.09 -16.29 39.55
N VAL A 491 5.75 -17.17 38.80
CA VAL A 491 6.98 -16.85 38.04
C VAL A 491 6.70 -15.84 36.92
N MET A 492 5.63 -16.03 36.15
CA MET A 492 5.26 -15.13 35.06
C MET A 492 4.95 -13.72 35.57
N LYS A 493 4.19 -13.59 36.66
CA LYS A 493 3.92 -12.31 37.33
C LYS A 493 5.20 -11.57 37.73
N ILE A 494 6.17 -12.29 38.31
CA ILE A 494 7.47 -11.73 38.68
C ILE A 494 8.25 -11.27 37.44
N ILE A 495 8.27 -12.07 36.37
CA ILE A 495 8.97 -11.72 35.12
C ILE A 495 8.38 -10.45 34.52
N TYR A 496 7.05 -10.31 34.45
CA TYR A 496 6.39 -9.11 33.92
C TYR A 496 6.72 -7.86 34.74
N LEU A 497 6.71 -7.99 36.08
CA LEU A 497 7.01 -6.87 36.96
C LEU A 497 8.48 -6.44 36.84
N VAL A 498 9.42 -7.38 36.94
CA VAL A 498 10.86 -7.10 36.83
C VAL A 498 11.23 -6.54 35.47
N SER A 499 10.74 -7.11 34.38
CA SER A 499 11.05 -6.67 33.01
C SER A 499 10.50 -5.27 32.70
N THR A 500 9.31 -4.94 33.19
CA THR A 500 8.70 -3.61 32.99
C THR A 500 9.45 -2.53 33.77
N TYR A 501 9.77 -2.78 35.05
CA TYR A 501 10.59 -1.84 35.84
C TYR A 501 12.02 -1.72 35.30
N PHE A 502 12.60 -2.81 34.78
CA PHE A 502 13.89 -2.77 34.10
C PHE A 502 13.83 -1.90 32.84
N THR A 503 12.76 -1.99 32.04
CA THR A 503 12.56 -1.12 30.87
C THR A 503 12.47 0.35 31.26
N LEU A 504 11.74 0.68 32.35
CA LEU A 504 11.70 2.05 32.90
C LEU A 504 13.08 2.54 33.34
N TYR A 505 13.88 1.69 33.99
CA TYR A 505 15.25 2.00 34.35
C TYR A 505 16.12 2.32 33.12
N LEU A 506 15.96 1.53 32.04
CA LEU A 506 16.68 1.77 30.79
C LEU A 506 16.30 3.12 30.17
N ILE A 507 15.01 3.45 30.11
CA ILE A 507 14.51 4.70 29.50
C ILE A 507 14.87 5.93 30.33
N TYR A 508 14.54 5.95 31.62
CA TYR A 508 14.64 7.15 32.45
C TYR A 508 16.02 7.37 33.08
N ARG A 509 16.86 6.32 33.18
CA ARG A 509 18.17 6.41 33.83
C ARG A 509 19.33 6.11 32.87
N LYS A 510 19.41 4.91 32.29
CA LYS A 510 20.60 4.47 31.53
C LYS A 510 20.74 5.15 30.16
N PHE A 511 19.65 5.22 29.39
CA PHE A 511 19.63 5.77 28.03
C PHE A 511 18.81 7.07 27.93
N LYS A 512 18.69 7.80 29.05
CA LYS A 512 17.93 9.06 29.17
C LYS A 512 18.26 10.08 28.08
N ALA A 513 19.51 10.13 27.63
CA ALA A 513 19.96 11.08 26.59
C ALA A 513 19.32 10.84 25.21
N THR A 514 18.90 9.60 24.93
CA THR A 514 18.26 9.20 23.66
C THR A 514 16.74 9.23 23.73
N TYR A 515 16.16 9.51 24.90
CA TYR A 515 14.73 9.56 25.12
C TYR A 515 14.14 10.90 24.67
N ASP A 516 13.20 10.85 23.73
CA ASP A 516 12.59 12.04 23.13
C ASP A 516 11.44 12.58 23.99
N ARG A 517 11.81 13.38 24.99
CA ARG A 517 10.85 14.01 25.91
C ARG A 517 9.94 15.04 25.23
N ASN A 518 10.37 15.62 24.11
CA ASN A 518 9.63 16.70 23.44
C ASN A 518 8.42 16.15 22.67
N HIS A 519 8.50 14.92 22.15
CA HIS A 519 7.40 14.28 21.44
C HIS A 519 6.47 13.48 22.35
N ASP A 520 6.92 13.02 23.53
CA ASP A 520 6.08 12.34 24.53
C ASP A 520 5.26 13.33 25.42
N THR A 521 4.37 14.12 24.80
CA THR A 521 3.60 15.18 25.47
C THR A 521 2.24 14.73 26.02
N PHE A 522 1.90 13.44 25.93
CA PHE A 522 0.57 12.95 26.34
C PHE A 522 0.32 13.12 27.85
N ARG A 523 -0.87 13.57 28.25
CA ARG A 523 -1.23 13.77 29.66
C ARG A 523 -1.89 12.50 30.22
N ILE A 524 -1.16 11.76 31.05
CA ILE A 524 -1.58 10.44 31.56
C ILE A 524 -2.74 10.53 32.55
N GLU A 525 -2.97 11.71 33.13
CA GLU A 525 -4.05 11.99 34.07
C GLU A 525 -5.43 11.75 33.44
N PHE A 526 -5.55 11.97 32.12
CA PHE A 526 -6.77 11.69 31.36
C PHE A 526 -7.08 10.20 31.20
N LEU A 527 -6.12 9.32 31.46
CA LEU A 527 -6.33 7.87 31.44
C LEU A 527 -6.56 7.36 32.86
N LEU A 528 -5.72 7.82 33.81
CA LEU A 528 -5.82 7.39 35.20
C LEU A 528 -7.15 7.78 35.85
N LEU A 529 -7.60 9.03 35.69
CA LEU A 529 -8.81 9.51 36.37
C LEU A 529 -10.08 8.75 35.90
N PRO A 530 -10.36 8.58 34.59
CA PRO A 530 -11.50 7.79 34.16
C PRO A 530 -11.40 6.31 34.56
N SER A 531 -10.22 5.69 34.48
CA SER A 531 -10.05 4.29 34.90
C SER A 531 -10.31 4.09 36.39
N VAL A 532 -9.88 5.02 37.26
CA VAL A 532 -10.18 4.96 38.70
C VAL A 532 -11.68 5.14 38.94
N VAL A 533 -12.32 6.11 38.28
CA VAL A 533 -13.77 6.35 38.43
C VAL A 533 -14.57 5.13 37.96
N LEU A 534 -14.24 4.55 36.81
CA LEU A 534 -14.90 3.35 36.30
C LEU A 534 -14.72 2.15 37.23
N ALA A 535 -13.52 1.95 37.78
CA ALA A 535 -13.25 0.87 38.74
C ALA A 535 -14.01 1.03 40.07
N LEU A 536 -14.34 2.25 40.49
CA LEU A 536 -15.13 2.51 41.69
C LEU A 536 -16.65 2.40 41.45
N LEU A 537 -17.10 2.61 40.21
CA LEU A 537 -18.51 2.55 39.83
C LEU A 537 -18.94 1.15 39.39
N TRP A 538 -18.04 0.41 38.73
CA TRP A 538 -18.34 -0.87 38.09
C TRP A 538 -17.23 -1.89 38.36
N ASN A 539 -17.42 -2.65 39.45
CA ASN A 539 -16.53 -3.69 39.97
C ASN A 539 -17.36 -4.90 40.41
N HIS A 540 -16.75 -6.09 40.44
CA HIS A 540 -17.44 -7.32 40.87
C HIS A 540 -17.75 -7.31 42.37
N GLU A 541 -16.78 -6.92 43.20
CA GLU A 541 -16.94 -6.78 44.66
C GLU A 541 -16.22 -5.54 45.18
N PHE A 542 -16.80 -4.84 46.16
CA PHE A 542 -16.24 -3.58 46.68
C PHE A 542 -15.13 -3.84 47.73
N SER A 543 -14.12 -4.63 47.34
CA SER A 543 -12.91 -4.89 48.12
C SER A 543 -11.73 -4.11 47.52
N VAL A 544 -10.75 -3.72 48.34
CA VAL A 544 -9.61 -2.91 47.87
C VAL A 544 -8.80 -3.65 46.79
N LEU A 545 -8.58 -4.95 46.94
CA LEU A 545 -7.85 -5.75 45.96
C LEU A 545 -8.63 -5.90 44.65
N GLU A 546 -9.94 -6.11 44.73
CA GLU A 546 -10.80 -6.28 43.54
C GLU A 546 -10.96 -4.97 42.75
N VAL A 547 -11.10 -3.84 43.46
CA VAL A 547 -11.14 -2.52 42.83
C VAL A 547 -9.81 -2.18 42.16
N LEU A 548 -8.66 -2.52 42.77
CA LEU A 548 -7.35 -2.32 42.17
C LEU A 548 -7.10 -3.26 40.98
N TRP A 549 -7.61 -4.49 41.05
CA TRP A 549 -7.58 -5.44 39.94
C TRP A 549 -8.43 -4.95 38.76
N THR A 550 -9.67 -4.53 39.03
CA THR A 550 -10.60 -3.94 38.04
C THR A 550 -10.02 -2.66 37.41
N PHE A 551 -9.43 -1.78 38.23
CA PHE A 551 -8.70 -0.60 37.77
C PHE A 551 -7.58 -0.95 36.80
N SER A 552 -6.82 -2.01 37.09
CA SER A 552 -5.74 -2.45 36.21
C SER A 552 -6.24 -2.84 34.81
N ILE A 553 -7.43 -3.47 34.70
CA ILE A 553 -8.03 -3.90 33.43
C ILE A 553 -8.46 -2.69 32.60
N TYR A 554 -9.17 -1.74 33.22
CA TYR A 554 -9.57 -0.52 32.53
C TYR A 554 -8.35 0.31 32.11
N LEU A 555 -7.34 0.44 32.95
CA LEU A 555 -6.14 1.22 32.63
C LEU A 555 -5.32 0.56 31.51
N GLU A 556 -5.19 -0.76 31.50
CA GLU A 556 -4.46 -1.49 30.46
C GLU A 556 -5.05 -1.24 29.06
N SER A 557 -6.39 -1.20 28.96
CA SER A 557 -7.08 -1.00 27.68
C SER A 557 -6.67 0.31 26.97
N VAL A 558 -6.27 1.32 27.74
CA VAL A 558 -5.92 2.66 27.24
C VAL A 558 -4.43 3.01 27.41
N ALA A 559 -3.64 2.17 28.09
CA ALA A 559 -2.23 2.43 28.42
C ALA A 559 -1.31 2.59 27.19
N ILE A 560 -1.74 2.08 26.03
CA ILE A 560 -1.00 2.18 24.75
C ILE A 560 -1.11 3.56 24.09
N LEU A 561 -2.10 4.39 24.45
CA LEU A 561 -2.39 5.67 23.80
C LEU A 561 -1.20 6.66 23.75
N PRO A 562 -0.39 6.84 24.82
CA PRO A 562 0.80 7.69 24.74
C PRO A 562 1.81 7.26 23.67
N GLN A 563 1.99 5.95 23.48
CA GLN A 563 2.87 5.39 22.45
C GLN A 563 2.33 5.70 21.04
N LEU A 564 1.04 5.45 20.82
CA LEU A 564 0.38 5.74 19.53
C LEU A 564 0.44 7.21 19.18
N PHE A 565 0.17 8.08 20.16
CA PHE A 565 0.23 9.52 20.00
C PHE A 565 1.64 10.00 19.63
N MET A 566 2.68 9.44 20.24
CA MET A 566 4.05 9.80 19.91
C MET A 566 4.43 9.37 18.49
N VAL A 567 4.09 8.15 18.07
CA VAL A 567 4.33 7.66 16.69
C VAL A 567 3.59 8.50 15.65
N SER A 568 2.36 8.95 15.95
CA SER A 568 1.59 9.82 15.07
C SER A 568 2.25 11.18 14.82
N LYS A 569 3.06 11.67 15.78
CA LYS A 569 3.73 12.97 15.72
C LYS A 569 5.12 12.92 15.08
N THR A 570 5.87 11.86 15.33
CA THR A 570 7.26 11.78 14.87
C THR A 570 7.38 11.44 13.39
N HIS A 571 6.31 10.92 12.75
CA HIS A 571 6.25 10.46 11.35
C HIS A 571 7.29 9.38 10.95
N GLU A 572 8.32 9.15 11.76
CA GLU A 572 9.28 8.07 11.69
C GLU A 572 8.83 6.95 12.65
N ALA A 573 8.30 5.87 12.08
CA ALA A 573 8.10 4.64 12.83
C ALA A 573 9.30 3.73 12.48
N GLU A 574 10.22 3.53 13.42
CA GLU A 574 11.29 2.55 13.23
C GLU A 574 10.66 1.16 13.05
N THR A 575 11.09 0.40 12.03
CA THR A 575 10.59 -0.95 11.72
C THR A 575 10.55 -1.87 12.95
N ILE A 576 11.52 -1.73 13.86
CA ILE A 576 11.60 -2.53 15.09
C ILE A 576 10.45 -2.20 16.08
N THR A 577 9.98 -0.95 16.15
CA THR A 577 8.82 -0.60 16.99
C THR A 577 7.52 -1.19 16.46
N SER A 578 7.45 -1.44 15.16
CA SER A 578 6.30 -2.04 14.50
C SER A 578 6.19 -3.54 14.84
N HIS A 579 7.30 -4.27 14.87
CA HIS A 579 7.32 -5.67 15.30
C HIS A 579 6.89 -5.86 16.76
N TYR A 580 7.29 -4.95 17.66
CA TYR A 580 6.83 -4.94 19.05
C TYR A 580 5.31 -4.75 19.14
N LEU A 581 4.76 -3.75 18.44
CA LEU A 581 3.31 -3.48 18.44
C LEU A 581 2.51 -4.60 17.76
N PHE A 582 3.06 -5.23 16.73
CA PHE A 582 2.47 -6.41 16.10
C PHE A 582 2.44 -7.61 17.04
N ALA A 583 3.53 -7.89 17.76
CA ALA A 583 3.55 -8.91 18.81
C ALA A 583 2.53 -8.61 19.92
N LEU A 584 2.31 -7.32 20.25
CA LEU A 584 1.21 -6.92 21.13
C LEU A 584 -0.19 -7.21 20.54
N GLY A 585 -0.38 -7.03 19.23
CA GLY A 585 -1.64 -7.43 18.57
C GLY A 585 -1.89 -8.95 18.63
N ILE A 586 -0.84 -9.75 18.46
CA ILE A 586 -0.93 -11.22 18.46
C ILE A 586 -1.37 -11.78 19.81
N TYR A 587 -0.77 -11.33 20.93
CA TYR A 587 -1.24 -11.84 22.23
C TYR A 587 -2.73 -11.51 22.41
N ARG A 588 -3.18 -10.33 21.96
CA ARG A 588 -4.58 -9.93 22.14
C ARG A 588 -5.54 -10.81 21.35
N PHE A 589 -5.17 -11.19 20.13
CA PHE A 589 -5.93 -12.15 19.33
C PHE A 589 -6.14 -13.48 20.07
N PHE A 590 -5.09 -14.04 20.68
CA PHE A 590 -5.20 -15.28 21.45
C PHE A 590 -6.06 -15.14 22.72
N TYR A 591 -6.05 -13.97 23.38
CA TYR A 591 -6.95 -13.72 24.52
C TYR A 591 -8.42 -13.61 24.10
N ILE A 592 -8.72 -13.08 22.91
CA ILE A 592 -10.10 -13.04 22.39
C ILE A 592 -10.57 -14.46 22.05
N LEU A 593 -9.73 -15.26 21.39
CA LEU A 593 -10.04 -16.67 21.12
C LEU A 593 -10.30 -17.44 22.41
N ASN A 594 -9.53 -17.15 23.46
CA ASN A 594 -9.77 -17.71 24.78
C ASN A 594 -11.17 -17.32 25.31
N TRP A 595 -11.56 -16.05 25.29
CA TRP A 595 -12.89 -15.66 25.76
C TRP A 595 -14.03 -16.33 24.99
N VAL A 596 -13.89 -16.45 23.67
CA VAL A 596 -14.85 -17.15 22.82
C VAL A 596 -14.92 -18.61 23.21
N TYR A 597 -13.78 -19.26 23.42
CA TYR A 597 -13.71 -20.64 23.87
C TYR A 597 -14.42 -20.83 25.23
N ARG A 598 -14.09 -20.02 26.24
CA ARG A 598 -14.73 -20.09 27.58
C ARG A 598 -16.24 -19.83 27.55
N TYR A 599 -16.70 -18.98 26.63
CA TYR A 599 -18.13 -18.77 26.44
C TYR A 599 -18.83 -20.06 25.96
N TYR A 600 -18.25 -20.77 25.01
CA TYR A 600 -18.84 -22.01 24.47
C TYR A 600 -18.71 -23.21 25.41
N THR A 601 -17.63 -23.31 26.20
CA THR A 601 -17.37 -24.49 27.06
C THR A 601 -17.86 -24.29 28.49
N GLU A 602 -17.60 -23.14 29.11
CA GLU A 602 -17.89 -22.88 30.53
C GLU A 602 -19.20 -22.08 30.73
N ASN A 603 -19.84 -21.58 29.67
CA ASN A 603 -20.94 -20.59 29.73
C ASN A 603 -20.62 -19.37 30.63
N PHE A 604 -19.34 -19.04 30.79
CA PHE A 604 -18.87 -17.97 31.68
C PHE A 604 -18.56 -16.72 30.87
N ILE A 605 -19.14 -15.58 31.29
CA ILE A 605 -18.94 -14.27 30.65
C ILE A 605 -18.47 -13.28 31.71
N ASP A 606 -17.24 -12.78 31.57
CA ASP A 606 -16.77 -11.63 32.33
C ASP A 606 -16.88 -10.34 31.50
N TRP A 607 -17.97 -9.60 31.73
CA TRP A 607 -18.29 -8.38 31.02
C TRP A 607 -17.20 -7.29 31.15
N ILE A 608 -16.51 -7.22 32.30
CA ILE A 608 -15.47 -6.20 32.51
C ILE A 608 -14.27 -6.46 31.60
N SER A 609 -13.79 -7.69 31.56
CA SER A 609 -12.69 -8.12 30.69
C SER A 609 -13.03 -7.98 29.20
N ILE A 610 -14.25 -8.38 28.81
CA ILE A 610 -14.69 -8.33 27.41
C ILE A 610 -14.84 -6.88 26.91
N VAL A 611 -15.52 -6.01 27.65
CA VAL A 611 -15.73 -4.61 27.24
C VAL A 611 -14.41 -3.87 27.15
N SER A 612 -13.55 -3.99 28.18
CA SER A 612 -12.20 -3.42 28.15
C SER A 612 -11.36 -4.00 27.02
N GLY A 613 -11.59 -5.26 26.68
CA GLY A 613 -10.96 -5.93 25.56
C GLY A 613 -11.35 -5.45 24.19
N VAL A 614 -12.64 -5.21 23.97
CA VAL A 614 -13.14 -4.62 22.74
C VAL A 614 -12.56 -3.22 22.56
N VAL A 615 -12.57 -2.39 23.61
CA VAL A 615 -11.97 -1.04 23.58
C VAL A 615 -10.50 -1.11 23.16
N GLN A 616 -9.74 -2.00 23.79
CA GLN A 616 -8.32 -2.18 23.48
C GLN A 616 -8.07 -2.68 22.05
N THR A 617 -8.88 -3.62 21.56
CA THR A 617 -8.77 -4.16 20.20
C THR A 617 -9.09 -3.10 19.15
N VAL A 618 -10.11 -2.27 19.38
CA VAL A 618 -10.42 -1.14 18.49
C VAL A 618 -9.24 -0.18 18.37
N LEU A 619 -8.57 0.14 19.48
CA LEU A 619 -7.39 1.00 19.48
C LEU A 619 -6.19 0.37 18.73
N TYR A 620 -6.02 -0.96 18.78
CA TYR A 620 -4.98 -1.65 18.01
C TYR A 620 -5.31 -1.76 16.52
N CYS A 621 -6.56 -2.07 16.16
CA CYS A 621 -7.02 -2.13 14.78
C CYS A 621 -6.86 -0.78 14.08
N ASP A 622 -7.15 0.32 14.78
CA ASP A 622 -6.92 1.68 14.30
C ASP A 622 -5.45 1.92 13.94
N PHE A 623 -4.53 1.47 14.80
CA PHE A 623 -3.10 1.53 14.53
C PHE A 623 -2.67 0.67 13.35
N PHE A 624 -3.11 -0.59 13.26
CA PHE A 624 -2.77 -1.46 12.13
C PHE A 624 -3.30 -0.91 10.81
N TYR A 625 -4.51 -0.33 10.82
CA TYR A 625 -5.07 0.35 9.66
C TYR A 625 -4.19 1.53 9.23
N LEU A 626 -3.82 2.42 10.17
CA LEU A 626 -2.93 3.55 9.89
C LEU A 626 -1.51 3.12 9.46
N TYR A 627 -1.02 1.99 9.94
CA TYR A 627 0.28 1.45 9.59
C TYR A 627 0.30 0.83 8.19
N ILE A 628 -0.69 -0.02 7.86
CA ILE A 628 -0.82 -0.67 6.55
C ILE A 628 -1.08 0.39 5.47
N THR A 629 -1.92 1.39 5.75
CA THR A 629 -2.19 2.50 4.82
C THR A 629 -1.00 3.45 4.66
N LYS A 630 -0.02 3.44 5.56
CA LYS A 630 1.23 4.21 5.40
C LYS A 630 2.19 3.55 4.41
N GLU A 631 2.13 2.23 4.25
CA GLU A 631 2.95 1.48 3.28
C GLU A 631 2.42 1.64 1.84
N ASN A 632 1.11 1.85 1.68
CA ASN A 632 0.46 2.15 0.40
C ASN A 632 0.00 3.62 0.34
N ASN A 633 0.87 4.50 -0.16
CA ASN A 633 0.63 5.91 -0.53
C ASN A 633 -0.83 6.42 -0.41
N SER A 634 -1.13 7.20 0.63
CA SER A 634 -2.25 8.16 0.65
C SER A 634 -2.10 9.18 1.79
N GLN A 635 -1.39 10.28 1.50
CA GLN A 635 -1.23 11.43 2.40
C GLN A 635 -2.56 12.14 2.73
N GLU A 636 -3.64 11.83 2.00
CA GLU A 636 -4.95 12.48 2.14
C GLU A 636 -5.87 11.82 3.19
N LEU A 637 -5.79 10.50 3.38
CA LEU A 637 -6.59 9.78 4.40
C LEU A 637 -6.11 10.05 5.83
N PHE A 638 -4.81 10.30 6.02
CA PHE A 638 -4.21 10.65 7.31
C PHE A 638 -4.71 12.01 7.85
N ASN A 639 -4.93 12.97 6.96
CA ASN A 639 -5.49 14.29 7.31
C ASN A 639 -6.98 14.21 7.66
N LEU A 640 -7.73 13.27 7.06
CA LEU A 640 -9.14 13.05 7.37
C LEU A 640 -9.33 12.37 8.74
N TYR A 641 -8.45 11.42 9.07
CA TYR A 641 -8.57 10.60 10.27
C TYR A 641 -8.05 11.30 11.55
N SER A 642 -6.96 12.08 11.42
CA SER A 642 -6.49 12.98 12.49
C SER A 642 -7.56 14.00 12.89
N LEU A 643 -8.38 14.45 11.93
CA LEU A 643 -9.54 15.33 12.16
C LEU A 643 -10.67 14.62 12.93
N PHE A 644 -10.87 13.32 12.68
CA PHE A 644 -11.91 12.51 13.32
C PHE A 644 -11.58 12.19 14.79
N VAL A 645 -10.33 11.83 15.10
CA VAL A 645 -9.84 11.60 16.48
C VAL A 645 -9.82 12.91 17.29
N LEU A 646 -9.46 14.04 16.67
CA LEU A 646 -9.57 15.37 17.28
C LEU A 646 -11.03 15.85 17.47
N GLN A 647 -11.96 15.38 16.62
CA GLN A 647 -13.39 15.63 16.80
C GLN A 647 -13.96 14.88 18.00
N MET A 648 -13.57 13.62 18.23
CA MET A 648 -14.05 12.87 19.40
C MET A 648 -13.57 13.48 20.73
N ALA A 649 -12.32 13.95 20.79
CA ALA A 649 -11.79 14.64 21.97
C ALA A 649 -12.40 16.04 22.22
N THR A 650 -13.01 16.68 21.21
CA THR A 650 -13.68 17.98 21.36
C THR A 650 -15.18 17.86 21.66
N ILE A 651 -15.81 16.70 21.40
CA ILE A 651 -17.23 16.45 21.67
C ILE A 651 -17.52 16.36 23.18
N GLU A 652 -16.61 15.84 24.00
CA GLU A 652 -16.81 15.74 25.45
C GLU A 652 -16.68 17.10 26.18
N ASN A 653 -15.81 18.00 25.68
CA ASN A 653 -15.66 19.36 26.22
C ASN A 653 -16.84 20.29 25.87
N LYS A 654 -17.60 20.00 24.81
CA LYS A 654 -18.82 20.76 24.44
C LYS A 654 -20.06 20.31 25.19
N SER A 655 -20.14 19.05 25.62
CA SER A 655 -21.29 18.49 26.35
C SER A 655 -21.54 19.20 27.70
N LYS A 656 -20.48 19.66 28.39
CA LYS A 656 -20.61 20.34 29.69
C LYS A 656 -20.90 21.85 29.64
N LYS A 657 -20.81 22.52 28.47
CA LYS A 657 -20.95 24.00 28.38
C LYS A 657 -22.21 24.50 27.65
N ASN A 658 -22.93 23.64 26.93
CA ASN A 658 -24.15 24.02 26.18
C ASN A 658 -25.43 23.42 26.77
N ARG A 659 -25.64 23.57 28.09
CA ARG A 659 -26.95 23.32 28.72
C ARG A 659 -28.00 24.43 28.45
N SER A 660 -27.73 25.40 27.57
CA SER A 660 -28.59 26.59 27.39
C SER A 660 -28.89 27.00 25.94
N THR A 661 -28.82 26.08 24.97
CA THR A 661 -29.42 26.32 23.63
C THR A 661 -30.16 25.07 23.15
N GLY A 662 -31.39 24.91 23.63
CA GLY A 662 -32.27 23.83 23.20
C GLY A 662 -32.77 24.06 21.78
N TYR A 663 -32.10 23.50 20.76
CA TYR A 663 -32.63 23.38 19.39
C TYR A 663 -31.98 22.24 18.57
N LEU A 664 -31.38 21.23 19.20
CA LEU A 664 -30.81 20.06 18.51
C LEU A 664 -31.23 18.76 19.21
N THR A 665 -32.52 18.43 19.10
CA THR A 665 -33.10 17.19 19.68
C THR A 665 -33.62 16.20 18.63
N SER A 666 -33.48 16.50 17.32
CA SER A 666 -33.92 15.59 16.25
C SER A 666 -32.76 15.06 15.39
N PRO A 667 -32.74 13.76 15.02
CA PRO A 667 -31.68 13.14 14.21
C PRO A 667 -31.54 13.79 12.82
N ILE A 668 -32.61 14.38 12.30
CA ILE A 668 -32.64 15.12 11.03
C ILE A 668 -31.72 16.35 11.06
N ASN A 669 -31.62 17.03 12.22
CA ASN A 669 -30.80 18.22 12.37
C ASN A 669 -29.30 17.91 12.55
N VAL A 670 -28.95 16.71 13.04
CA VAL A 670 -27.56 16.26 13.17
C VAL A 670 -26.94 16.01 11.79
N ASN A 671 -27.65 15.27 10.92
CA ASN A 671 -27.20 15.02 9.55
C ASN A 671 -27.06 16.32 8.74
N ALA A 672 -27.97 17.28 8.98
CA ALA A 672 -27.92 18.58 8.36
C ALA A 672 -26.74 19.45 8.85
N ALA A 673 -26.41 19.40 10.14
CA ALA A 673 -25.25 20.08 10.71
C ALA A 673 -23.94 19.49 10.18
N ASN A 674 -23.85 18.15 10.05
CA ASN A 674 -22.70 17.47 9.47
C ASN A 674 -22.49 17.85 8.01
N HIS A 675 -23.57 17.93 7.22
CA HIS A 675 -23.50 18.38 5.82
C HIS A 675 -23.02 19.84 5.68
N LEU A 676 -23.46 20.74 6.57
CA LEU A 676 -22.96 22.12 6.60
C LEU A 676 -21.49 22.22 6.98
N SER A 677 -21.02 21.37 7.91
CA SER A 677 -19.61 21.27 8.30
C SER A 677 -18.76 20.77 7.15
N TYR A 678 -19.21 19.73 6.45
CA TYR A 678 -18.53 19.18 5.27
C TYR A 678 -18.37 20.23 4.17
N LEU A 679 -19.45 20.90 3.77
CA LEU A 679 -19.41 21.96 2.75
C LEU A 679 -18.44 23.10 3.12
N PHE A 680 -18.36 23.45 4.40
CA PHE A 680 -17.44 24.48 4.89
C PHE A 680 -15.97 24.03 4.81
N GLN A 681 -15.69 22.75 5.14
CA GLN A 681 -14.35 22.16 5.01
C GLN A 681 -13.93 22.04 3.54
N THR A 682 -14.82 21.56 2.67
CA THR A 682 -14.57 21.48 1.22
C THR A 682 -14.22 22.86 0.65
N ALA A 683 -14.98 23.90 1.03
CA ALA A 683 -14.70 25.26 0.57
C ALA A 683 -13.33 25.79 1.04
N HIS A 684 -12.88 25.41 2.24
CA HIS A 684 -11.54 25.74 2.72
C HIS A 684 -10.44 24.99 1.96
N ILE A 685 -10.63 23.70 1.69
CA ILE A 685 -9.65 22.88 0.96
C ILE A 685 -9.50 23.39 -0.47
N VAL A 686 -10.62 23.63 -1.17
CA VAL A 686 -10.63 24.18 -2.52
C VAL A 686 -9.86 25.52 -2.56
N LEU A 687 -10.08 26.40 -1.57
CA LEU A 687 -9.38 27.67 -1.48
C LEU A 687 -7.86 27.52 -1.33
N LEU A 688 -7.40 26.51 -0.58
CA LEU A 688 -5.97 26.29 -0.30
C LEU A 688 -5.24 25.50 -1.38
N THR A 689 -5.95 24.62 -2.10
CA THR A 689 -5.35 23.68 -3.06
C THR A 689 -5.40 24.20 -4.49
N THR A 690 -6.58 24.64 -4.94
CA THR A 690 -6.84 25.01 -6.34
C THR A 690 -6.97 26.51 -6.55
N ALA A 691 -7.17 27.27 -5.46
CA ALA A 691 -7.45 28.71 -5.47
C ALA A 691 -8.62 29.12 -6.38
N ASP A 692 -9.55 28.19 -6.70
CA ASP A 692 -10.73 28.49 -7.51
C ASP A 692 -11.78 29.26 -6.69
N PHE A 693 -11.71 30.58 -6.79
CA PHE A 693 -12.61 31.50 -6.09
C PHE A 693 -14.08 31.36 -6.49
N ASN A 694 -14.40 30.84 -7.68
CA ASN A 694 -15.77 30.68 -8.13
C ASN A 694 -16.42 29.46 -7.47
N LEU A 695 -15.69 28.34 -7.38
CA LEU A 695 -16.14 27.14 -6.69
C LEU A 695 -16.32 27.39 -5.19
N VAL A 696 -15.39 28.09 -4.55
CA VAL A 696 -15.51 28.50 -3.13
C VAL A 696 -16.77 29.32 -2.90
N ARG A 697 -17.05 30.29 -3.78
CA ARG A 697 -18.27 31.11 -3.70
C ARG A 697 -19.54 30.28 -3.84
N HIS A 698 -19.55 29.32 -4.76
CA HIS A 698 -20.67 28.40 -4.94
C HIS A 698 -20.94 27.59 -3.66
N LEU A 699 -19.90 27.01 -3.07
CA LEU A 699 -20.01 26.20 -1.85
C LEU A 699 -20.52 27.02 -0.66
N VAL A 700 -20.02 28.23 -0.45
CA VAL A 700 -20.52 29.12 0.63
C VAL A 700 -21.98 29.53 0.40
N LYS A 701 -22.37 29.76 -0.86
CA LYS A 701 -23.77 30.01 -1.21
C LYS A 701 -24.65 28.81 -0.86
N GLN A 702 -24.20 27.59 -1.16
CA GLN A 702 -24.89 26.35 -0.78
C GLN A 702 -25.03 26.21 0.74
N ILE A 703 -23.99 26.54 1.53
CA ILE A 703 -24.04 26.53 3.00
C ILE A 703 -25.17 27.44 3.50
N ARG A 704 -25.31 28.66 2.96
CA ARG A 704 -26.38 29.59 3.37
C ARG A 704 -27.76 29.09 2.96
N VAL A 705 -27.90 28.60 1.74
CA VAL A 705 -29.18 28.08 1.23
C VAL A 705 -29.62 26.85 2.03
N HIS A 706 -28.71 25.92 2.33
CA HIS A 706 -29.01 24.76 3.16
C HIS A 706 -29.36 25.14 4.60
N ALA A 707 -28.61 26.08 5.19
CA ALA A 707 -28.89 26.57 6.54
C ALA A 707 -30.27 27.25 6.62
N GLN A 708 -30.64 28.04 5.60
CA GLN A 708 -31.96 28.68 5.52
C GLN A 708 -33.08 27.66 5.29
N LYS A 709 -32.93 26.75 4.32
CA LYS A 709 -33.92 25.70 4.02
C LYS A 709 -34.22 24.82 5.22
N LYS A 710 -33.18 24.48 6.01
CA LYS A 710 -33.31 23.62 7.19
C LYS A 710 -33.51 24.39 8.51
N GLN A 711 -33.66 25.72 8.45
CA GLN A 711 -33.79 26.61 9.63
C GLN A 711 -32.68 26.43 10.69
N ILE A 712 -31.46 26.11 10.25
CA ILE A 712 -30.30 25.89 11.13
C ILE A 712 -29.53 27.20 11.29
N ARG A 713 -29.30 27.61 12.54
CA ARG A 713 -28.46 28.78 12.85
C ARG A 713 -26.98 28.39 12.70
N LEU A 714 -26.29 29.02 11.75
CA LEU A 714 -24.84 28.84 11.56
C LEU A 714 -24.07 29.16 12.85
N HIS A 715 -23.09 28.31 13.19
CA HIS A 715 -22.23 28.50 14.35
C HIS A 715 -21.55 29.88 14.30
N PRO A 716 -21.42 30.61 15.42
CA PRO A 716 -20.83 31.94 15.45
C PRO A 716 -19.44 32.02 14.80
N GLU A 717 -18.63 30.97 14.90
CA GLU A 717 -17.28 30.92 14.30
C GLU A 717 -17.33 30.80 12.77
N MET A 718 -18.15 29.90 12.22
CA MET A 718 -18.37 29.81 10.77
C MET A 718 -18.89 31.15 10.23
N LYS A 719 -19.83 31.79 10.95
CA LYS A 719 -20.37 33.10 10.56
C LYS A 719 -19.33 34.22 10.60
N ARG A 720 -18.23 34.09 11.35
CA ARG A 720 -17.11 35.07 11.40
C ARG A 720 -16.16 34.90 10.22
N LEU A 721 -16.05 33.70 9.67
CA LEU A 721 -15.16 33.36 8.55
C LEU A 721 -15.81 33.51 7.18
N LEU A 722 -17.08 33.90 7.10
CA LEU A 722 -17.80 34.10 5.84
C LEU A 722 -18.10 35.58 5.58
N CYS A 723 -17.82 36.05 4.38
CA CYS A 723 -18.14 37.41 3.95
C CYS A 723 -19.64 37.57 3.68
N SER A 724 -20.30 38.53 4.32
CA SER A 724 -21.75 38.75 4.19
C SER A 724 -22.22 39.30 2.83
N CYS A 725 -21.30 39.69 1.93
CA CYS A 725 -21.64 40.31 0.65
C CYS A 725 -21.38 39.38 -0.55
N CYS A 726 -20.18 38.81 -0.64
CA CYS A 726 -19.72 38.11 -1.85
C CYS A 726 -19.59 36.59 -1.70
N ASP A 727 -20.13 36.03 -0.61
CA ASP A 727 -20.08 34.59 -0.29
C ASP A 727 -18.66 34.01 -0.34
N MET A 728 -17.67 34.82 0.01
CA MET A 728 -16.27 34.40 0.06
C MET A 728 -15.87 34.00 1.48
N ILE A 729 -14.99 33.00 1.60
CA ILE A 729 -14.31 32.70 2.87
C ILE A 729 -13.29 33.81 3.16
N LEU A 730 -13.28 34.31 4.39
CA LEU A 730 -12.35 35.33 4.88
C LEU A 730 -11.09 34.64 5.43
N TRP A 731 -10.06 34.48 4.59
CA TRP A 731 -8.81 33.81 4.93
C TRP A 731 -7.60 34.71 4.63
N PRO A 732 -6.89 35.20 5.66
CA PRO A 732 -5.68 36.01 5.46
C PRO A 732 -4.46 35.18 5.02
N PRO A 733 -3.57 35.67 4.15
CA PRO A 733 -3.64 36.90 3.36
C PRO A 733 -4.41 36.73 2.02
N LEU A 734 -4.90 35.53 1.71
CA LEU A 734 -5.43 35.15 0.38
C LEU A 734 -6.72 35.90 -0.01
N THR A 735 -7.71 35.96 0.88
CA THR A 735 -9.05 36.52 0.59
C THR A 735 -9.52 37.56 1.60
N ALA A 736 -8.76 37.78 2.67
CA ALA A 736 -9.03 38.79 3.67
C ALA A 736 -7.75 39.50 4.15
N ASN A 737 -7.87 40.79 4.43
CA ASN A 737 -6.85 41.57 5.12
C ASN A 737 -7.30 41.83 6.57
N VAL A 738 -6.36 41.76 7.51
CA VAL A 738 -6.60 41.93 8.95
C VAL A 738 -5.80 43.13 9.43
N ARG A 739 -6.49 44.12 9.99
CA ARG A 739 -5.85 45.30 10.57
C ARG A 739 -6.39 45.58 11.96
N PHE A 740 -5.58 46.17 12.83
CA PHE A 740 -6.08 46.69 14.08
C PHE A 740 -6.89 47.96 13.86
N ASN A 741 -7.92 48.17 14.68
CA ASN A 741 -8.62 49.45 14.72
C ASN A 741 -7.65 50.56 15.19
N LYS A 742 -7.90 51.82 14.81
CA LYS A 742 -7.07 53.00 15.15
C LYS A 742 -6.78 53.14 16.65
N ARG A 743 -7.69 52.65 17.51
CA ARG A 743 -7.56 52.65 18.99
C ARG A 743 -6.97 51.34 19.58
N LYS A 744 -6.54 50.39 18.76
CA LYS A 744 -6.07 49.02 19.14
C LYS A 744 -7.04 48.22 20.05
N THR A 745 -8.32 48.58 20.07
CA THR A 745 -9.38 47.92 20.87
C THR A 745 -10.02 46.72 20.19
N GLY A 746 -9.55 46.30 19.01
CA GLY A 746 -10.13 45.19 18.26
C GLY A 746 -9.55 45.05 16.86
N ILE A 747 -10.00 44.01 16.17
CA ILE A 747 -9.52 43.60 14.85
C ILE A 747 -10.59 43.93 13.80
N VAL A 748 -10.17 44.51 12.69
CA VAL A 748 -10.98 44.75 11.50
C VAL A 748 -10.53 43.78 10.42
N VAL A 749 -11.44 42.93 9.97
CA VAL A 749 -11.21 42.00 8.85
C VAL A 749 -11.93 42.55 7.62
N SER A 750 -11.18 42.87 6.56
CA SER A 750 -11.70 43.34 5.27
C SER A 750 -11.57 42.26 4.22
N CYS A 751 -12.67 41.96 3.52
CA CYS A 751 -12.66 41.04 2.39
C CYS A 751 -11.95 41.67 1.18
N LEU A 752 -10.98 40.99 0.58
CA LEU A 752 -10.23 41.49 -0.58
C LEU A 752 -11.06 41.50 -1.87
N THR A 753 -12.13 40.70 -1.95
CA THR A 753 -12.95 40.60 -3.18
C THR A 753 -14.08 41.62 -3.26
N CYS A 754 -14.62 42.10 -2.13
CA CYS A 754 -15.74 43.05 -2.12
C CYS A 754 -15.52 44.27 -1.21
N ASN A 755 -14.35 44.41 -0.59
CA ASN A 755 -13.97 45.48 0.33
C ASN A 755 -14.89 45.68 1.55
N ARG A 756 -15.85 44.77 1.80
CA ARG A 756 -16.66 44.81 3.01
C ARG A 756 -15.81 44.41 4.20
N PHE A 757 -15.89 45.20 5.27
CA PHE A 757 -15.15 44.97 6.50
C PHE A 757 -16.07 44.65 7.67
N ARG A 758 -15.55 43.90 8.62
CA ARG A 758 -16.23 43.58 9.89
C ARG A 758 -15.31 43.87 11.05
N TYR A 759 -15.86 44.52 12.07
CA TYR A 759 -15.15 44.83 13.30
C TYR A 759 -15.42 43.77 14.37
N TYR A 760 -14.35 43.30 15.01
CA TYR A 760 -14.39 42.38 16.13
C TYR A 760 -13.79 43.06 17.37
N PRO A 761 -14.61 43.39 18.40
CA PRO A 761 -14.12 44.02 19.62
C PRO A 761 -13.24 43.05 20.43
N LYS A 762 -12.21 43.57 21.08
CA LYS A 762 -11.35 42.83 22.02
C LYS A 762 -12.10 42.64 23.34
N HIS A 763 -13.03 41.68 23.40
CA HIS A 763 -13.66 41.29 24.66
C HIS A 763 -12.75 40.30 25.42
N ASN A 764 -12.65 40.46 26.74
CA ASN A 764 -11.99 39.50 27.64
C ASN A 764 -12.55 38.08 27.40
N SER A 765 -11.66 37.10 27.35
CA SER A 765 -11.80 35.72 26.82
C SER A 765 -11.60 35.57 25.31
N TRP A 766 -10.37 35.81 24.88
CA TRP A 766 -9.74 34.77 24.06
C TRP A 766 -9.36 33.65 25.04
N PRO A 767 -9.90 32.42 24.91
CA PRO A 767 -9.30 31.29 25.59
C PRO A 767 -7.94 31.05 24.92
N THR A 768 -6.88 31.51 25.57
CA THR A 768 -5.64 30.75 25.56
C THR A 768 -5.97 29.43 26.21
N GLU A 769 -5.70 28.33 25.51
CA GLU A 769 -6.05 26.95 25.86
C GLU A 769 -7.48 26.51 25.47
N HIS A 770 -7.52 25.42 24.70
CA HIS A 770 -8.66 24.58 24.30
C HIS A 770 -9.31 24.86 22.93
N GLY A 771 -8.83 24.12 21.91
CA GLY A 771 -9.66 23.10 21.26
C GLY A 771 -10.75 23.58 20.28
N ALA A 772 -10.34 24.20 19.17
CA ALA A 772 -10.97 24.06 17.87
C ALA A 772 -9.87 24.22 16.81
N HIS A 773 -9.54 23.15 16.07
CA HIS A 773 -8.50 23.19 15.04
C HIS A 773 -8.98 23.91 13.78
N ILE A 774 -9.02 25.24 13.85
CA ILE A 774 -8.35 26.09 12.88
C ILE A 774 -7.31 26.83 13.73
N PRO A 775 -6.01 26.81 13.37
CA PRO A 775 -4.97 27.06 14.35
C PRO A 775 -5.09 28.48 14.90
N SER A 776 -5.42 28.62 16.18
CA SER A 776 -5.31 29.89 16.92
C SER A 776 -3.85 30.39 16.96
N ASP A 777 -2.89 29.48 16.75
CA ASP A 777 -1.48 29.80 16.57
C ASP A 777 -1.17 30.45 15.20
N TRP A 778 -2.04 30.27 14.20
CA TRP A 778 -1.80 30.74 12.83
C TRP A 778 -2.06 32.24 12.67
N LEU A 779 -3.09 32.79 13.34
CA LEU A 779 -3.31 34.24 13.42
C LEU A 779 -2.25 34.94 14.27
N PHE A 780 -1.76 34.31 15.34
CA PHE A 780 -0.72 34.86 16.20
C PHE A 780 0.66 34.86 15.50
N ASN A 781 0.99 33.81 14.74
CA ASN A 781 2.24 33.70 13.99
C ASN A 781 2.29 34.58 12.73
N ILE A 782 1.14 34.81 12.06
CA ILE A 782 1.10 35.77 10.94
C ILE A 782 1.24 37.21 11.45
N LEU A 783 0.62 37.54 12.58
CA LEU A 783 0.74 38.87 13.18
C LEU A 783 2.15 39.15 13.71
N SER A 784 2.83 38.16 14.32
CA SER A 784 4.22 38.29 14.77
C SER A 784 5.23 38.35 13.60
N SER A 785 4.90 37.77 12.44
CA SER A 785 5.71 37.89 11.22
C SER A 785 5.58 39.24 10.51
N SER A 786 4.46 39.95 10.70
CA SER A 786 4.24 41.28 10.10
C SER A 786 4.88 42.43 10.89
N GLU A 787 5.30 42.20 12.14
CA GLU A 787 6.07 43.18 12.93
C GLU A 787 7.55 43.27 12.50
N LYS A 788 7.98 42.49 11.49
CA LYS A 788 9.34 42.51 10.93
C LYS A 788 9.43 43.14 9.52
N HIS A 789 8.38 43.81 9.04
CA HIS A 789 8.42 44.60 7.79
C HIS A 789 7.86 46.00 7.96
#